data_AF-D2BES8-F1
#
_entry.id   AF-D2BES8-F1
#
_cell.length_a   1.000
_cell.length_b   1.000
_cell.length_c   1.000
_cell.angle_alpha   90.00
_cell.angle_beta   90.00
_cell.angle_gamma   90.00
#
_symmetry.space_group_name_H-M   'P 1'
#
loop_
_entity.id
_entity.type
_entity.pdbx_description
1 polymer ?
#
loop_
_entity_poly.entity_id
_entity_poly.type
_entity_poly.pdbx_seq_one_letter_code
_entity_poly.pdbx_strand_id
1 'polypeptide(L)'
;MTTAARIAWPCCAVTLLLVALSVVLAVLDGTDPRTLSHLLFVVASALAGGLIGSRRPEHAVGRLLALSGFCFALMEACGQYAIFGLVTRPGLPLAQALAWPQTWLWVPANLSLALIPLIFPSGRLSSPRLRPPVRAVAVAAVLTMAVSALRPGENHQVGTDTGVVNPLGVAGLARVAPAMETAMTALMAVVFVAGGIDLLVRALRSGEPERRQIKWLAYVVGLLVLVVAARLAAGLTDGFPDTIWPVTSSLWELPGALGTALVPAAICVAILRHRLFDIDLVINRTLVYALLSGCVTGGYVAVVGYLGAIFPGGDLPVSVLAAGLVALVFAPLRERLQSWVNLLTYGERDDPYAALTRLGRRLENTGEPGTVLAGVARSVAEALRLPYAAVETAAGSRHAFGAAVGDPVRLPLTHSGERVGDLILSPRPGESGFGPRDMRVLTDLARQVAVAVHAVRLSADLRRSRERLVMAREEERRRLRRDLHDGLGPTLAALTMRAEAVHDLVEEEHARRLLADIVGDAEAAVTDVRTLVDGLRPPALDSLGLLGALRAHATRQPPGLRVTVHAPDGLPPLPAATEVAAYRIAAEALANVRRHAAATGAELRVEVARGTLRLEVSDDGGGIGPSGGGGTRPDGPGSGRTGVGLASMRERALELGGTCTVEERPEGGTLVRVTLPAHEGEDACGPDLAG
;
A
#
# COMPACT_ATOMS: atom_id res chain seq x y z
N MET A 1 -41.23 17.76 5.78
CA MET A 1 -40.97 17.83 4.33
C MET A 1 -41.58 19.11 3.80
N THR A 2 -40.80 19.96 3.13
CA THR A 2 -41.33 21.17 2.47
C THR A 2 -42.29 20.76 1.33
N THR A 3 -43.24 21.62 0.97
CA THR A 3 -44.20 21.39 -0.12
C THR A 3 -43.49 21.04 -1.45
N ALA A 4 -42.35 21.68 -1.71
CA ALA A 4 -41.49 21.41 -2.85
C ALA A 4 -40.95 19.96 -2.90
N ALA A 5 -40.57 19.39 -1.75
CA ALA A 5 -40.09 18.00 -1.68
C ALA A 5 -41.20 16.97 -1.96
N ARG A 6 -42.46 17.31 -1.61
CA ARG A 6 -43.63 16.44 -1.87
C ARG A 6 -44.06 16.44 -3.34
N ILE A 7 -43.83 17.53 -4.07
CA ILE A 7 -44.23 17.69 -5.47
C ILE A 7 -43.17 17.16 -6.45
N ALA A 8 -41.91 17.05 -6.03
CA ALA A 8 -40.79 16.63 -6.89
C ALA A 8 -41.01 15.25 -7.57
N TRP A 9 -41.43 14.23 -6.82
CA TRP A 9 -41.68 12.89 -7.37
C TRP A 9 -42.97 12.80 -8.21
N PRO A 10 -44.10 13.41 -7.81
CA PRO A 10 -45.27 13.54 -8.68
C PRO A 10 -44.95 14.19 -10.04
N CYS A 11 -44.21 15.29 -10.07
CA CYS A 11 -43.78 15.92 -11.34
C CYS A 11 -42.89 15.00 -12.17
N CYS A 12 -41.95 14.29 -11.53
CA CYS A 12 -41.13 13.28 -12.20
C CYS A 12 -42.01 12.17 -12.82
N ALA A 13 -42.95 11.62 -12.06
CA ALA A 13 -43.85 10.57 -12.51
C ALA A 13 -44.71 11.01 -13.71
N VAL A 14 -45.30 12.21 -13.64
CA VAL A 14 -46.06 12.79 -14.77
C VAL A 14 -45.17 12.95 -16.01
N THR A 15 -43.94 13.43 -15.83
CA THR A 15 -42.99 13.59 -16.95
C THR A 15 -42.66 12.23 -17.59
N LEU A 16 -42.43 11.19 -16.79
CA LEU A 16 -42.16 9.84 -17.30
C LEU A 16 -43.38 9.22 -17.99
N LEU A 17 -44.60 9.48 -17.50
CA LEU A 17 -45.84 9.04 -18.16
C LEU A 17 -46.02 9.72 -19.52
N LEU A 18 -45.71 11.02 -19.62
CA LEU A 18 -45.73 11.75 -20.90
C LEU A 18 -44.71 11.16 -21.88
N VAL A 19 -43.48 10.88 -21.43
CA VAL A 19 -42.45 10.21 -22.25
C VAL A 19 -42.93 8.84 -22.73
N ALA A 20 -43.51 8.02 -21.83
CA ALA A 20 -44.03 6.71 -22.19
C ALA A 20 -45.16 6.81 -23.23
N LEU A 21 -46.05 7.80 -23.07
CA LEU A 21 -47.11 8.09 -24.04
C LEU A 21 -46.51 8.49 -25.41
N SER A 22 -45.51 9.39 -25.43
CA SER A 22 -44.80 9.77 -26.66
C SER A 22 -44.23 8.55 -27.37
N VAL A 23 -43.54 7.65 -26.66
CA VAL A 23 -42.93 6.44 -27.23
C VAL A 23 -43.99 5.49 -27.78
N VAL A 24 -45.09 5.27 -27.05
CA VAL A 24 -46.19 4.41 -27.52
C VAL A 24 -46.80 4.95 -28.80
N LEU A 25 -47.11 6.26 -28.84
CA LEU A 25 -47.69 6.90 -30.04
C LEU A 25 -46.73 6.86 -31.22
N ALA A 26 -45.46 7.18 -30.99
CA ALA A 26 -44.41 7.14 -31.99
C ALA A 26 -44.24 5.73 -32.61
N VAL A 27 -44.27 4.67 -31.79
CA VAL A 27 -44.23 3.28 -32.28
C VAL A 27 -45.47 2.94 -33.10
N LEU A 28 -46.64 3.42 -32.69
CA LEU A 28 -47.89 3.21 -33.44
C LEU A 28 -47.91 3.99 -34.77
N ASP A 29 -47.24 5.13 -34.84
CA ASP A 29 -47.02 5.92 -36.05
C ASP A 29 -45.97 5.30 -36.99
N GLY A 30 -45.27 4.26 -36.55
CA GLY A 30 -44.16 3.68 -37.31
C GLY A 30 -42.95 4.61 -37.43
N THR A 31 -42.84 5.61 -36.55
CA THR A 31 -41.65 6.47 -36.51
C THR A 31 -40.41 5.68 -36.11
N ASP A 32 -39.26 6.03 -36.68
CA ASP A 32 -38.00 5.38 -36.35
C ASP A 32 -37.67 5.66 -34.87
N PRO A 33 -37.51 4.63 -34.02
CA PRO A 33 -37.19 4.82 -32.60
C PRO A 33 -35.95 5.71 -32.34
N ARG A 34 -35.06 5.83 -33.32
CA ARG A 34 -33.85 6.68 -33.25
C ARG A 34 -34.19 8.17 -33.14
N THR A 35 -35.27 8.63 -33.77
CA THR A 35 -35.72 10.04 -33.69
C THR A 35 -36.23 10.42 -32.30
N LEU A 36 -36.44 9.45 -31.42
CA LEU A 36 -36.86 9.64 -30.03
C LEU A 36 -35.66 9.66 -29.05
N SER A 37 -34.42 9.61 -29.55
CA SER A 37 -33.22 9.53 -28.72
C SER A 37 -33.07 10.72 -27.76
N HIS A 38 -33.60 11.90 -28.09
CA HIS A 38 -33.65 13.07 -27.20
C HIS A 38 -34.47 12.82 -25.92
N LEU A 39 -35.39 11.86 -25.91
CA LEU A 39 -36.16 11.50 -24.71
C LEU A 39 -35.27 10.95 -23.59
N LEU A 40 -34.07 10.43 -23.90
CA LEU A 40 -33.09 10.03 -22.89
C LEU A 40 -32.69 11.23 -22.00
N PHE A 41 -32.50 12.40 -22.61
CA PHE A 41 -32.22 13.63 -21.87
C PHE A 41 -33.41 14.06 -21.00
N VAL A 42 -34.64 13.91 -21.52
CA VAL A 42 -35.88 14.24 -20.81
C VAL A 42 -36.04 13.37 -19.56
N VAL A 43 -35.85 12.05 -19.70
CA VAL A 43 -35.87 11.09 -18.59
C VAL A 43 -34.78 11.40 -17.57
N ALA A 44 -33.55 11.64 -18.02
CA ALA A 44 -32.44 11.98 -17.13
C ALA A 44 -32.71 13.28 -16.35
N SER A 45 -33.27 14.30 -17.01
CA SER A 45 -33.65 15.57 -16.38
C SER A 45 -34.79 15.42 -15.38
N ALA A 46 -35.80 14.60 -15.70
CA ALA A 46 -36.91 14.30 -14.80
C ALA A 46 -36.44 13.57 -13.54
N LEU A 47 -35.60 12.54 -13.68
CA LEU A 47 -35.04 11.78 -12.56
C LEU A 47 -34.09 12.65 -11.72
N ALA A 48 -33.19 13.41 -12.36
CA ALA A 48 -32.29 14.31 -11.68
C ALA A 48 -33.05 15.41 -10.91
N GLY A 49 -34.05 16.03 -11.55
CA GLY A 49 -34.91 17.04 -10.95
C GLY A 49 -35.72 16.50 -9.75
N GLY A 50 -36.32 15.32 -9.89
CA GLY A 50 -37.04 14.65 -8.80
C GLY A 50 -36.14 14.27 -7.61
N LEU A 51 -34.94 13.76 -7.89
CA LEU A 51 -33.99 13.35 -6.85
C LEU A 51 -33.37 14.56 -6.13
N ILE A 52 -32.95 15.60 -6.88
CA ILE A 52 -32.44 16.85 -6.29
C ILE A 52 -33.58 17.55 -5.52
N GLY A 53 -34.78 17.66 -6.09
CA GLY A 53 -35.91 18.32 -5.44
C GLY A 53 -36.39 17.64 -4.15
N SER A 54 -36.32 16.31 -4.08
CA SER A 54 -36.69 15.56 -2.86
C SER A 54 -35.61 15.62 -1.77
N ARG A 55 -34.33 15.64 -2.14
CA ARG A 55 -33.18 15.65 -1.20
C ARG A 55 -32.72 17.06 -0.82
N ARG A 56 -32.88 18.04 -1.71
CA ARG A 56 -32.42 19.43 -1.63
C ARG A 56 -33.48 20.40 -2.20
N PRO A 57 -34.65 20.53 -1.56
CA PRO A 57 -35.81 21.27 -2.10
C PRO A 57 -35.55 22.76 -2.37
N GLU A 58 -34.57 23.37 -1.70
CA GLU A 58 -34.21 24.78 -1.90
C GLU A 58 -33.30 25.00 -3.11
N HIS A 59 -32.69 23.94 -3.66
CA HIS A 59 -31.71 24.04 -4.74
C HIS A 59 -32.42 24.32 -6.07
N ALA A 60 -32.11 25.47 -6.69
CA ALA A 60 -32.79 25.92 -7.90
C ALA A 60 -32.53 25.02 -9.12
N VAL A 61 -31.38 24.33 -9.19
CA VAL A 61 -31.01 23.47 -10.32
C VAL A 61 -32.00 22.29 -10.47
N GLY A 62 -32.42 21.69 -9.35
CA GLY A 62 -33.41 20.60 -9.40
C GLY A 62 -34.75 21.03 -9.99
N ARG A 63 -35.19 22.25 -9.69
CA ARG A 63 -36.43 22.83 -10.24
C ARG A 63 -36.30 23.14 -11.73
N LEU A 64 -35.17 23.70 -12.16
CA LEU A 64 -34.92 23.97 -13.58
C LEU A 64 -34.84 22.69 -14.42
N LEU A 65 -34.19 21.64 -13.91
CA LEU A 65 -34.15 20.33 -14.59
C LEU A 65 -35.55 19.68 -14.66
N ALA A 66 -36.33 19.74 -13.60
CA ALA A 66 -37.70 19.24 -13.59
C ALA A 66 -38.60 20.03 -14.57
N LEU A 67 -38.48 21.37 -14.60
CA LEU A 67 -39.23 22.22 -15.53
C LEU A 67 -38.85 21.93 -16.98
N SER A 68 -37.55 21.83 -17.27
CA SER A 68 -37.05 21.51 -18.61
C SER A 68 -37.56 20.15 -19.09
N GLY A 69 -37.39 19.11 -18.28
CA GLY A 69 -37.87 17.76 -18.59
C GLY A 69 -39.38 17.72 -18.80
N PHE A 70 -40.16 18.37 -17.93
CA PHE A 70 -41.61 18.43 -18.07
C PHE A 70 -42.05 19.14 -19.37
N CYS A 71 -41.49 20.31 -19.68
CA CYS A 71 -41.82 21.04 -20.90
C CYS A 71 -41.50 20.22 -22.15
N PHE A 72 -40.33 19.58 -22.23
CA PHE A 72 -39.98 18.73 -23.36
C PHE A 72 -40.88 17.49 -23.47
N ALA A 73 -41.18 16.82 -22.35
CA ALA A 73 -42.05 15.65 -22.36
C ALA A 73 -43.48 15.98 -22.79
N LEU A 74 -44.03 17.09 -22.28
CA LEU A 74 -45.37 17.54 -22.64
C LEU A 74 -45.45 17.93 -24.11
N MET A 75 -44.45 18.69 -24.58
CA MET A 75 -44.33 19.10 -25.96
C MET A 75 -44.27 17.90 -26.91
N GLU A 76 -43.44 16.90 -26.58
CA GLU A 76 -43.30 15.68 -27.37
C GLU A 76 -44.58 14.84 -27.37
N ALA A 77 -45.19 14.60 -26.21
CA ALA A 77 -46.42 13.80 -26.09
C ALA A 77 -47.58 14.42 -26.86
N CYS A 78 -47.74 15.75 -26.78
CA CYS A 78 -48.76 16.48 -27.51
C CYS A 78 -48.49 16.47 -29.03
N GLY A 79 -47.23 16.61 -29.44
CA GLY A 79 -46.81 16.49 -30.83
C GLY A 79 -47.07 15.11 -31.44
N GLN A 80 -46.63 14.04 -30.78
CA GLN A 80 -46.85 12.67 -31.23
C GLN A 80 -48.35 12.33 -31.28
N TYR A 81 -49.16 12.85 -30.34
CA TYR A 81 -50.61 12.69 -30.40
C TYR A 81 -51.23 13.42 -31.60
N ALA A 82 -50.73 14.62 -31.92
CA ALA A 82 -51.18 15.36 -33.09
C ALA A 82 -50.85 14.61 -34.39
N ILE A 83 -49.63 14.09 -34.52
CA ILE A 83 -49.21 13.26 -35.67
C ILE A 83 -50.10 12.03 -35.77
N PHE A 84 -50.24 11.26 -34.68
CA PHE A 84 -51.08 10.08 -34.65
C PHE A 84 -52.54 10.36 -35.02
N GLY A 85 -53.12 11.45 -34.54
CA GLY A 85 -54.52 11.82 -34.80
C GLY A 85 -54.80 12.48 -36.13
N LEU A 86 -53.77 12.90 -36.87
CA LEU A 86 -53.90 13.57 -38.17
C LEU A 86 -53.41 12.72 -39.33
N VAL A 87 -52.37 11.92 -39.10
CA VAL A 87 -51.72 11.10 -40.13
C VAL A 87 -52.16 9.65 -40.03
N THR A 88 -52.01 9.02 -38.85
CA THR A 88 -52.19 7.57 -38.69
C THR A 88 -53.63 7.16 -38.42
N ARG A 89 -54.35 7.93 -37.61
CA ARG A 89 -55.78 7.77 -37.31
C ARG A 89 -56.50 9.12 -37.39
N PRO A 90 -56.82 9.58 -38.61
CA PRO A 90 -57.53 10.83 -38.82
C PRO A 90 -58.85 10.90 -38.05
N GLY A 91 -59.13 12.04 -37.42
CA GLY A 91 -60.40 12.30 -36.74
C GLY A 91 -60.38 12.14 -35.22
N LEU A 92 -59.20 11.92 -34.61
CA LEU A 92 -59.09 11.98 -33.16
C LEU A 92 -59.41 13.38 -32.62
N PRO A 93 -60.14 13.48 -31.49
CA PRO A 93 -60.48 14.77 -30.91
C PRO A 93 -59.21 15.50 -30.47
N LEU A 94 -59.19 16.82 -30.60
CA LEU A 94 -58.10 17.69 -30.17
C LEU A 94 -56.75 17.47 -30.87
N ALA A 95 -56.64 16.62 -31.89
CA ALA A 95 -55.37 16.35 -32.57
C ALA A 95 -54.68 17.63 -33.09
N GLN A 96 -55.43 18.52 -33.76
CA GLN A 96 -54.90 19.83 -34.20
C GLN A 96 -54.57 20.75 -33.02
N ALA A 97 -55.40 20.76 -31.97
CA ALA A 97 -55.19 21.63 -30.81
C ALA A 97 -53.95 21.21 -30.00
N LEU A 98 -53.66 19.91 -29.93
CA LEU A 98 -52.50 19.36 -29.23
C LEU A 98 -51.18 19.53 -30.01
N ALA A 99 -51.20 20.01 -31.25
CA ALA A 99 -49.97 20.49 -31.88
C ALA A 99 -49.48 21.84 -31.28
N TRP A 100 -50.37 22.62 -30.68
CA TRP A 100 -50.09 23.99 -30.22
C TRP A 100 -48.94 24.11 -29.20
N PRO A 101 -48.80 23.23 -28.19
CA PRO A 101 -47.72 23.34 -27.21
C PRO A 101 -46.31 23.29 -27.81
N GLN A 102 -46.13 22.67 -28.99
CA GLN A 102 -44.84 22.67 -29.68
C GLN A 102 -44.38 24.07 -30.08
N THR A 103 -45.29 24.99 -30.41
CA THR A 103 -44.88 26.30 -30.90
C THR A 103 -44.16 27.15 -29.84
N TRP A 104 -44.37 26.91 -28.54
CA TRP A 104 -43.89 27.81 -27.48
C TRP A 104 -43.25 27.13 -26.25
N LEU A 105 -43.51 25.86 -25.95
CA LEU A 105 -42.95 25.20 -24.75
C LEU A 105 -41.42 25.04 -24.79
N TRP A 106 -40.82 25.11 -25.97
CA TRP A 106 -39.37 25.11 -26.13
C TRP A 106 -38.70 26.29 -25.40
N VAL A 107 -39.39 27.42 -25.24
CA VAL A 107 -38.83 28.62 -24.58
C VAL A 107 -38.51 28.37 -23.09
N PRO A 108 -39.48 28.01 -22.23
CA PRO A 108 -39.17 27.69 -20.83
C PRO A 108 -38.27 26.46 -20.70
N ALA A 109 -38.36 25.49 -21.62
CA ALA A 109 -37.52 24.29 -21.60
C ALA A 109 -36.03 24.62 -21.77
N ASN A 110 -35.70 25.41 -22.78
CA ASN A 110 -34.31 25.79 -23.09
C ASN A 110 -33.78 26.88 -22.17
N LEU A 111 -34.62 27.84 -21.75
CA LEU A 111 -34.20 28.85 -20.77
C LEU A 111 -33.75 28.21 -19.47
N SER A 112 -34.48 27.18 -19.01
CA SER A 112 -34.15 26.47 -17.79
C SER A 112 -32.75 25.86 -17.85
N LEU A 113 -32.36 25.32 -19.01
CA LEU A 113 -31.02 24.78 -19.24
C LEU A 113 -29.95 25.87 -19.36
N ALA A 114 -30.26 26.96 -20.07
CA ALA A 114 -29.37 28.11 -20.25
C ALA A 114 -28.94 28.74 -18.92
N LEU A 115 -29.82 28.70 -17.91
CA LEU A 115 -29.57 29.28 -16.59
C LEU A 115 -28.76 28.36 -15.65
N ILE A 116 -28.69 27.04 -15.89
CA ILE A 116 -28.01 26.09 -14.98
C ILE A 116 -26.55 26.47 -14.72
N PRO A 117 -25.71 26.77 -15.75
CA PRO A 117 -24.31 27.12 -15.52
C PRO A 117 -24.12 28.34 -14.62
N LEU A 118 -25.04 29.31 -14.64
CA LEU A 118 -24.96 30.52 -13.82
C LEU A 118 -25.19 30.26 -12.34
N ILE A 119 -26.04 29.30 -12.00
CA ILE A 119 -26.42 28.98 -10.61
C ILE A 119 -25.71 27.76 -10.04
N PHE A 120 -25.19 26.88 -10.88
CA PHE A 120 -24.40 25.72 -10.47
C PHE A 120 -23.01 26.18 -10.01
N PRO A 121 -22.43 25.62 -8.92
CA PRO A 121 -22.93 24.50 -8.10
C PRO A 121 -23.84 24.88 -6.91
N SER A 122 -23.78 26.12 -6.44
CA SER A 122 -24.39 26.55 -5.17
C SER A 122 -25.92 26.63 -5.18
N GLY A 123 -26.54 26.60 -6.36
CA GLY A 123 -27.98 26.79 -6.55
C GLY A 123 -28.42 28.25 -6.47
N ARG A 124 -27.47 29.20 -6.44
CA ARG A 124 -27.71 30.65 -6.39
C ARG A 124 -26.76 31.34 -7.37
N LEU A 125 -27.15 32.53 -7.83
CA LEU A 125 -26.29 33.34 -8.70
C LEU A 125 -25.00 33.74 -7.95
N SER A 126 -23.86 33.65 -8.63
CA SER A 126 -22.53 33.97 -8.10
C SER A 126 -22.39 35.42 -7.63
N SER A 127 -23.04 36.34 -8.34
CA SER A 127 -23.02 37.77 -8.04
C SER A 127 -24.44 38.35 -8.01
N PRO A 128 -24.76 39.22 -7.03
CA PRO A 128 -26.02 39.95 -7.03
C PRO A 128 -26.19 40.85 -8.26
N ARG A 129 -25.10 41.25 -8.92
CA ARG A 129 -25.12 42.04 -10.17
C ARG A 129 -25.71 41.27 -11.36
N LEU A 130 -25.75 39.94 -11.30
CA LEU A 130 -26.37 39.11 -12.33
C LEU A 130 -27.90 39.00 -12.19
N ARG A 131 -28.49 39.51 -11.10
CA ARG A 131 -29.94 39.43 -10.89
C ARG A 131 -30.75 40.26 -11.90
N PRO A 132 -30.42 41.54 -12.18
CA PRO A 132 -31.13 42.33 -13.19
C PRO A 132 -31.10 41.71 -14.59
N PRO A 133 -29.95 41.30 -15.17
CA PRO A 133 -29.93 40.72 -16.51
C PRO A 133 -30.68 39.39 -16.57
N VAL A 134 -30.56 38.52 -15.57
CA VAL A 134 -31.33 37.26 -15.53
C VAL A 134 -32.84 37.52 -15.47
N ARG A 135 -33.29 38.54 -14.74
CA ARG A 135 -34.71 38.95 -14.73
C ARG A 135 -35.14 39.49 -16.10
N ALA A 136 -34.32 40.30 -16.75
CA ALA A 136 -34.62 40.81 -18.09
C ALA A 136 -34.76 39.67 -19.11
N VAL A 137 -33.85 38.67 -19.07
CA VAL A 137 -33.93 37.47 -19.92
C VAL A 137 -35.20 36.67 -19.62
N ALA A 138 -35.58 36.50 -18.35
CA ALA A 138 -36.81 35.81 -17.97
C ALA A 138 -38.08 36.55 -18.48
N VAL A 139 -38.10 37.89 -18.41
CA VAL A 139 -39.20 38.69 -18.97
C VAL A 139 -39.25 38.55 -20.49
N ALA A 140 -38.10 38.65 -21.18
CA ALA A 140 -38.01 38.44 -22.62
C ALA A 140 -38.48 37.03 -23.02
N ALA A 141 -38.20 36.02 -22.19
CA ALA A 141 -38.69 34.65 -22.39
C ALA A 141 -40.20 34.55 -22.31
N VAL A 142 -40.82 35.17 -21.29
CA VAL A 142 -42.28 35.17 -21.13
C VAL A 142 -42.94 35.88 -22.31
N LEU A 143 -42.39 37.02 -22.74
CA LEU A 143 -42.88 37.75 -23.91
C LEU A 143 -42.73 36.92 -25.19
N THR A 144 -41.58 36.30 -25.41
CA THR A 144 -41.35 35.44 -26.59
C THR A 144 -42.26 34.22 -26.56
N MET A 145 -42.42 33.57 -25.41
CA MET A 145 -43.34 32.45 -25.22
C MET A 145 -44.78 32.83 -25.57
N ALA A 146 -45.26 33.99 -25.11
CA ALA A 146 -46.60 34.48 -25.45
C ALA A 146 -46.75 34.79 -26.95
N VAL A 147 -45.73 35.40 -27.57
CA VAL A 147 -45.74 35.70 -29.01
C VAL A 147 -45.68 34.43 -29.85
N SER A 148 -44.84 33.45 -29.48
CA SER A 148 -44.75 32.14 -30.13
C SER A 148 -46.04 31.34 -30.02
N ALA A 149 -46.74 31.44 -28.89
CA ALA A 149 -48.04 30.81 -28.72
C ALA A 149 -49.12 31.37 -29.68
N LEU A 150 -48.96 32.63 -30.12
CA LEU A 150 -49.86 33.32 -31.05
C LEU A 150 -49.30 33.38 -32.48
N ARG A 151 -48.20 32.68 -32.78
CA ARG A 151 -47.56 32.69 -34.10
C ARG A 151 -48.53 32.16 -35.17
N PRO A 152 -48.82 32.92 -36.24
CA PRO A 152 -49.67 32.44 -37.32
C PRO A 152 -48.89 31.50 -38.26
N GLY A 153 -49.62 30.66 -38.99
CA GLY A 153 -49.07 29.76 -40.01
C GLY A 153 -49.01 28.30 -39.58
N GLU A 154 -48.42 27.48 -40.45
CA GLU A 154 -48.25 26.05 -40.22
C GLU A 154 -47.19 25.78 -39.16
N ASN A 155 -47.49 24.81 -38.28
CA ASN A 155 -46.55 24.33 -37.30
C ASN A 155 -45.64 23.25 -37.90
N HIS A 156 -44.52 23.69 -38.47
CA HIS A 156 -43.51 22.79 -39.04
C HIS A 156 -42.80 21.88 -38.02
N GLN A 157 -43.05 22.05 -36.71
CA GLN A 157 -42.44 21.20 -35.67
C GLN A 157 -43.19 19.86 -35.47
N VAL A 158 -44.42 19.73 -35.97
CA VAL A 158 -45.22 18.48 -35.93
C VAL A 158 -44.82 17.55 -37.09
N GLY A 159 -43.85 17.95 -37.92
CA GLY A 159 -43.47 17.28 -39.16
C GLY A 159 -43.76 18.15 -40.39
N THR A 160 -42.92 18.01 -41.42
CA THR A 160 -43.13 18.65 -42.71
C THR A 160 -44.46 18.18 -43.32
N ASP A 161 -45.26 19.11 -43.84
CA ASP A 161 -46.48 18.86 -44.62
C ASP A 161 -47.70 18.30 -43.88
N THR A 162 -47.76 18.42 -42.55
CA THR A 162 -48.96 18.05 -41.78
C THR A 162 -50.13 19.03 -41.93
N GLY A 163 -49.91 20.22 -42.52
CA GLY A 163 -50.92 21.25 -42.74
C GLY A 163 -51.53 21.83 -41.45
N VAL A 164 -50.92 21.58 -40.29
CA VAL A 164 -51.48 21.99 -38.99
C VAL A 164 -51.25 23.47 -38.76
N VAL A 165 -52.32 24.25 -38.80
CA VAL A 165 -52.28 25.69 -38.55
C VAL A 165 -52.49 25.96 -37.06
N ASN A 166 -51.76 26.95 -36.52
CA ASN A 166 -51.98 27.38 -35.14
C ASN A 166 -53.41 27.92 -34.95
N PRO A 167 -54.24 27.31 -34.08
CA PRO A 167 -55.63 27.73 -33.87
C PRO A 167 -55.76 29.13 -33.25
N LEU A 168 -54.71 29.62 -32.58
CA LEU A 168 -54.65 30.93 -31.94
C LEU A 168 -53.75 31.92 -32.69
N GLY A 169 -53.42 31.62 -33.95
CA GLY A 169 -52.51 32.42 -34.77
C GLY A 169 -53.05 33.82 -35.07
N VAL A 170 -52.25 34.85 -34.79
CA VAL A 170 -52.56 36.26 -35.11
C VAL A 170 -51.73 36.69 -36.32
N ALA A 171 -52.37 36.96 -37.45
CA ALA A 171 -51.70 37.29 -38.71
C ALA A 171 -50.66 38.44 -38.60
N GLY A 172 -50.92 39.44 -37.75
CA GLY A 172 -50.00 40.56 -37.51
C GLY A 172 -48.65 40.16 -36.89
N LEU A 173 -48.55 38.98 -36.28
CA LEU A 173 -47.32 38.47 -35.68
C LEU A 173 -46.46 37.64 -36.64
N ALA A 174 -46.88 37.44 -37.89
CA ALA A 174 -46.19 36.57 -38.86
C ALA A 174 -44.71 36.93 -39.09
N ARG A 175 -44.36 38.22 -39.03
CA ARG A 175 -42.97 38.69 -39.16
C ARG A 175 -42.25 38.83 -37.81
N VAL A 176 -42.99 39.15 -36.75
CA VAL A 176 -42.42 39.45 -35.42
C VAL A 176 -42.06 38.18 -34.67
N ALA A 177 -42.92 37.15 -34.72
CA ALA A 177 -42.71 35.92 -33.97
C ALA A 177 -41.39 35.22 -34.36
N PRO A 178 -41.10 34.91 -35.64
CA PRO A 178 -39.84 34.25 -35.99
C PRO A 178 -38.59 35.07 -35.62
N ALA A 179 -38.67 36.41 -35.73
CA ALA A 179 -37.57 37.29 -35.35
C ALA A 179 -37.33 37.26 -33.83
N MET A 180 -38.38 37.30 -33.02
CA MET A 180 -38.28 37.16 -31.56
C MET A 180 -37.78 35.77 -31.15
N GLU A 181 -38.24 34.70 -31.79
CA GLU A 181 -37.78 33.33 -31.53
C GLU A 181 -36.29 33.17 -31.82
N THR A 182 -35.82 33.73 -32.94
CA THR A 182 -34.41 33.73 -33.33
C THR A 182 -33.58 34.54 -32.33
N ALA A 183 -34.02 35.75 -31.99
CA ALA A 183 -33.36 36.61 -31.01
C ALA A 183 -33.28 35.95 -29.63
N MET A 184 -34.35 35.28 -29.20
CA MET A 184 -34.40 34.57 -27.93
C MET A 184 -33.47 33.36 -27.91
N THR A 185 -33.40 32.61 -29.00
CA THR A 185 -32.46 31.48 -29.14
C THR A 185 -31.01 31.96 -29.04
N ALA A 186 -30.67 33.05 -29.75
CA ALA A 186 -29.35 33.65 -29.66
C ALA A 186 -29.04 34.16 -28.24
N LEU A 187 -30.00 34.81 -27.58
CA LEU A 187 -29.87 35.29 -26.21
C LEU A 187 -29.62 34.13 -25.22
N MET A 188 -30.35 33.02 -25.34
CA MET A 188 -30.13 31.83 -24.51
C MET A 188 -28.74 31.22 -24.74
N ALA A 189 -28.28 31.17 -25.99
CA ALA A 189 -26.93 30.69 -26.31
C ALA A 189 -25.86 31.58 -25.66
N VAL A 190 -26.00 32.90 -25.73
CA VAL A 190 -25.10 33.86 -25.06
C VAL A 190 -25.12 33.65 -23.54
N VAL A 191 -26.30 33.50 -22.93
CA VAL A 191 -26.45 33.25 -21.49
C VAL A 191 -25.79 31.94 -21.08
N PHE A 192 -25.96 30.87 -21.86
CA PHE A 192 -25.35 29.57 -21.59
C PHE A 192 -23.82 29.64 -21.68
N VAL A 193 -23.28 30.27 -22.74
CA VAL A 193 -21.83 30.44 -22.93
C VAL A 193 -21.24 31.32 -21.82
N ALA A 194 -21.85 32.47 -21.53
CA ALA A 194 -21.40 33.35 -20.45
C ALA A 194 -21.44 32.65 -19.09
N GLY A 195 -22.49 31.86 -18.82
CA GLY A 195 -22.61 31.05 -17.62
C GLY A 195 -21.55 29.93 -17.54
N GLY A 196 -21.19 29.32 -18.67
CA GLY A 196 -20.10 28.36 -18.76
C GLY A 196 -18.73 28.98 -18.47
N ILE A 197 -18.48 30.19 -19.00
CA ILE A 197 -17.26 30.96 -18.71
C ILE A 197 -17.20 31.34 -17.23
N ASP A 198 -18.29 31.87 -16.66
CA ASP A 198 -18.36 32.17 -15.22
C ASP A 198 -18.12 30.92 -14.37
N LEU A 199 -18.69 29.78 -14.77
CA LEU A 199 -18.47 28.49 -14.12
C LEU A 199 -17.00 28.08 -14.15
N LEU A 200 -16.33 28.21 -15.29
CA LEU A 200 -14.90 27.88 -15.44
C LEU A 200 -14.03 28.81 -14.59
N VAL A 201 -14.28 30.12 -14.63
CA VAL A 201 -13.55 31.11 -13.82
C VAL A 201 -13.74 30.83 -12.32
N ARG A 202 -14.94 30.46 -11.88
CA ARG A 202 -15.20 30.03 -10.50
C ARG A 202 -14.47 28.74 -10.15
N ALA A 203 -14.37 27.79 -11.07
CA ALA A 203 -13.61 26.55 -10.86
C ALA A 203 -12.12 26.79 -10.61
N LEU A 204 -11.56 27.84 -11.22
CA LEU A 204 -10.16 28.25 -11.05
C LEU A 204 -9.93 29.02 -9.73
N ARG A 205 -10.96 29.61 -9.14
CA ARG A 205 -10.87 30.48 -7.95
C ARG A 205 -11.42 29.85 -6.66
N SER A 206 -12.09 28.70 -6.74
CA SER A 206 -12.79 28.06 -5.61
C SER A 206 -11.94 27.05 -4.85
N GLY A 207 -12.29 26.83 -3.57
CA GLY A 207 -11.67 25.80 -2.72
C GLY A 207 -12.03 24.36 -3.14
N GLU A 208 -11.32 23.37 -2.57
CA GLU A 208 -11.44 21.94 -2.93
C GLU A 208 -12.87 21.40 -3.15
N PRO A 209 -13.88 21.64 -2.28
CA PRO A 209 -15.19 21.00 -2.42
C PRO A 209 -16.02 21.53 -3.60
N GLU A 210 -15.96 22.84 -3.89
CA GLU A 210 -16.64 23.42 -5.05
C GLU A 210 -15.95 23.02 -6.35
N ARG A 211 -14.61 23.02 -6.37
CA ARG A 211 -13.83 22.57 -7.52
C ARG A 211 -14.16 21.12 -7.90
N ARG A 212 -14.35 20.22 -6.92
CA ARG A 212 -14.77 18.82 -7.17
C ARG A 212 -16.17 18.71 -7.79
N GLN A 213 -17.12 19.56 -7.40
CA GLN A 213 -18.46 19.58 -8.01
C GLN A 213 -18.41 20.02 -9.47
N ILE A 214 -17.57 21.02 -9.77
CA ILE A 214 -17.42 21.53 -11.14
C ILE A 214 -16.70 20.52 -12.04
N LYS A 215 -15.72 19.76 -11.51
CA LYS A 215 -15.03 18.69 -12.26
C LYS A 215 -15.97 17.65 -12.87
N TRP A 216 -17.03 17.24 -12.15
CA TRP A 216 -18.03 16.28 -12.69
C TRP A 216 -18.74 16.80 -13.94
N LEU A 217 -19.22 18.05 -13.87
CA LEU A 217 -19.90 18.68 -14.99
C LEU A 217 -18.92 18.97 -16.14
N ALA A 218 -17.74 19.50 -15.84
CA ALA A 218 -16.69 19.76 -16.82
C ALA A 218 -16.24 18.49 -17.55
N TYR A 219 -16.14 17.36 -16.84
CA TYR A 219 -15.78 16.07 -17.42
C TYR A 219 -16.83 15.59 -18.44
N VAL A 220 -18.10 15.60 -18.08
CA VAL A 220 -19.18 15.17 -19.00
C VAL A 220 -19.35 16.14 -20.17
N VAL A 221 -19.22 17.45 -19.93
CA VAL A 221 -19.23 18.45 -21.01
C VAL A 221 -18.03 18.26 -21.94
N GLY A 222 -16.84 17.97 -21.42
CA GLY A 222 -15.66 17.67 -22.22
C GLY A 222 -15.85 16.43 -23.10
N LEU A 223 -16.47 15.37 -22.56
CA LEU A 223 -16.82 14.17 -23.33
C LEU A 223 -17.82 14.51 -24.45
N LEU A 224 -18.84 15.34 -24.16
CA LEU A 224 -19.81 15.77 -25.17
C LEU A 224 -19.16 16.61 -26.28
N VAL A 225 -18.26 17.53 -25.93
CA VAL A 225 -17.47 18.31 -26.90
C VAL A 225 -16.64 17.40 -27.80
N LEU A 226 -16.05 16.33 -27.25
CA LEU A 226 -15.29 15.36 -28.02
C LEU A 226 -16.19 14.62 -29.03
N VAL A 227 -17.40 14.20 -28.63
CA VAL A 227 -18.38 13.56 -29.53
C VAL A 227 -18.79 14.52 -30.65
N VAL A 228 -19.05 15.80 -30.33
CA VAL A 228 -19.38 16.83 -31.33
C VAL A 228 -18.22 17.09 -32.27
N ALA A 229 -16.99 17.20 -31.75
CA ALA A 229 -15.79 17.39 -32.56
C ALA A 229 -15.54 16.20 -33.49
N ALA A 230 -15.73 14.96 -33.01
CA ALA A 230 -15.62 13.76 -33.82
C ALA A 230 -16.68 13.74 -34.95
N ARG A 231 -17.91 14.16 -34.65
CA ARG A 231 -18.98 14.29 -35.65
C ARG A 231 -18.65 15.37 -36.69
N LEU A 232 -18.12 16.52 -36.27
CA LEU A 232 -17.69 17.58 -37.19
C LEU A 232 -16.53 17.13 -38.09
N ALA A 233 -15.55 16.42 -37.52
CA ALA A 233 -14.43 15.87 -38.27
C ALA A 233 -14.89 14.84 -39.32
N ALA A 234 -15.88 14.01 -38.99
CA ALA A 234 -16.53 13.13 -39.95
C ALA A 234 -17.22 13.91 -41.09
N GLY A 235 -17.85 15.05 -40.78
CA GLY A 235 -18.48 15.91 -41.80
C GLY A 235 -17.51 16.51 -42.80
N LEU A 236 -16.26 16.73 -42.40
CA LEU A 236 -15.21 17.18 -43.31
C LEU A 236 -14.83 16.10 -44.33
N THR A 237 -15.12 14.82 -44.05
CA THR A 237 -14.83 13.71 -44.94
C THR A 237 -16.06 13.20 -45.70
N ASP A 238 -17.27 13.72 -45.47
CA ASP A 238 -18.52 13.32 -46.14
C ASP A 238 -18.49 13.47 -47.67
N GLY A 239 -17.59 14.29 -48.22
CA GLY A 239 -17.44 14.49 -49.67
C GLY A 239 -16.62 13.44 -50.41
N PHE A 240 -16.04 12.45 -49.72
CA PHE A 240 -15.23 11.40 -50.34
C PHE A 240 -16.05 10.13 -50.65
N PRO A 241 -15.74 9.37 -51.72
CA PRO A 241 -16.54 8.20 -52.11
C PRO A 241 -16.57 7.06 -51.08
N ASP A 242 -15.54 6.95 -50.24
CA ASP A 242 -15.34 5.86 -49.27
C ASP A 242 -15.43 6.33 -47.80
N THR A 243 -16.32 7.29 -47.51
CA THR A 243 -16.47 7.82 -46.15
C THR A 243 -17.01 6.76 -45.21
N ILE A 244 -16.18 6.37 -44.24
CA ILE A 244 -16.44 5.26 -43.30
C ILE A 244 -17.62 5.59 -42.36
N TRP A 245 -17.80 6.87 -41.97
CA TRP A 245 -18.86 7.31 -41.06
C TRP A 245 -19.48 8.64 -41.48
N PRO A 246 -20.42 8.66 -42.43
CA PRO A 246 -21.08 9.89 -42.83
C PRO A 246 -21.75 10.61 -41.65
N VAL A 247 -21.83 11.94 -41.64
CA VAL A 247 -22.53 12.68 -40.56
C VAL A 247 -24.01 12.39 -40.50
N THR A 248 -24.58 11.98 -41.63
CA THR A 248 -25.96 11.50 -41.77
C THR A 248 -26.16 10.08 -41.23
N SER A 249 -25.09 9.37 -40.84
CA SER A 249 -25.20 8.01 -40.30
C SER A 249 -25.87 8.01 -38.93
N SER A 250 -26.74 7.02 -38.71
CA SER A 250 -27.44 6.82 -37.44
C SER A 250 -26.51 6.49 -36.26
N LEU A 251 -25.23 6.22 -36.52
CA LEU A 251 -24.23 5.95 -35.49
C LEU A 251 -23.99 7.16 -34.57
N TRP A 252 -24.25 8.38 -35.05
CA TRP A 252 -24.03 9.61 -34.27
C TRP A 252 -25.18 9.94 -33.30
N GLU A 253 -26.36 9.38 -33.50
CA GLU A 253 -27.56 9.74 -32.71
C GLU A 253 -27.49 9.22 -31.27
N LEU A 254 -27.15 7.94 -31.08
CA LEU A 254 -27.10 7.33 -29.76
C LEU A 254 -26.00 7.94 -28.86
N PRO A 255 -24.73 8.10 -29.30
CA PRO A 255 -23.70 8.72 -28.48
C PRO A 255 -24.02 10.18 -28.14
N GLY A 256 -24.61 10.94 -29.08
CA GLY A 256 -25.06 12.30 -28.84
C GLY A 256 -26.15 12.37 -27.76
N ALA A 257 -27.17 11.52 -27.87
CA ALA A 257 -28.27 11.44 -26.92
C ALA A 257 -27.83 10.94 -25.53
N LEU A 258 -26.94 9.95 -25.47
CA LEU A 258 -26.31 9.51 -24.22
C LEU A 258 -25.48 10.63 -23.60
N GLY A 259 -24.67 11.33 -24.40
CA GLY A 259 -23.84 12.44 -23.95
C GLY A 259 -24.66 13.56 -23.33
N THR A 260 -25.78 13.95 -23.94
CA THR A 260 -26.68 14.97 -23.38
C THR A 260 -27.41 14.46 -22.13
N ALA A 261 -27.87 13.20 -22.11
CA ALA A 261 -28.52 12.60 -20.93
C ALA A 261 -27.58 12.45 -19.72
N LEU A 262 -26.28 12.29 -19.95
CA LEU A 262 -25.28 12.27 -18.89
C LEU A 262 -25.12 13.63 -18.18
N VAL A 263 -25.47 14.75 -18.82
CA VAL A 263 -25.31 16.09 -18.22
C VAL A 263 -26.21 16.26 -16.99
N PRO A 264 -27.54 16.04 -17.03
CA PRO A 264 -28.40 16.06 -15.84
C PRO A 264 -27.96 15.06 -14.76
N ALA A 265 -27.52 13.86 -15.17
CA ALA A 265 -27.04 12.84 -14.24
C ALA A 265 -25.78 13.31 -13.50
N ALA A 266 -24.81 13.90 -14.21
CA ALA A 266 -23.60 14.46 -13.64
C ALA A 266 -23.90 15.62 -12.68
N ILE A 267 -24.82 16.51 -13.04
CA ILE A 267 -25.30 17.59 -12.18
C ILE A 267 -25.91 17.02 -10.89
N CYS A 268 -26.73 15.98 -11.01
CA CYS A 268 -27.36 15.31 -9.87
C CYS A 268 -26.33 14.69 -8.93
N VAL A 269 -25.35 13.96 -9.47
CA VAL A 269 -24.25 13.36 -8.70
C VAL A 269 -23.39 14.44 -8.04
N ALA A 270 -23.07 15.52 -8.76
CA ALA A 270 -22.30 16.64 -8.22
C ALA A 270 -23.02 17.32 -7.03
N ILE A 271 -24.33 17.52 -7.11
CA ILE A 271 -25.09 18.14 -6.02
C ILE A 271 -25.25 17.20 -4.82
N LEU A 272 -25.50 15.90 -5.05
CA LEU A 272 -25.90 14.96 -4.00
C LEU A 272 -24.76 14.13 -3.39
N ARG A 273 -23.66 13.86 -4.13
CA ARG A 273 -22.60 12.91 -3.72
C ARG A 273 -21.16 13.42 -3.93
N HIS A 274 -20.91 14.73 -3.90
CA HIS A 274 -19.58 15.32 -4.13
C HIS A 274 -18.46 14.92 -3.14
N ARG A 275 -18.77 14.24 -2.02
CA ARG A 275 -17.78 13.76 -1.04
C ARG A 275 -17.41 12.28 -1.19
N LEU A 276 -18.12 11.52 -2.03
CA LEU A 276 -18.09 10.05 -1.99
C LEU A 276 -17.26 9.41 -3.11
N PHE A 277 -16.84 10.19 -4.11
CA PHE A 277 -16.08 9.70 -5.26
C PHE A 277 -14.94 10.65 -5.57
N ASP A 278 -13.73 10.09 -5.66
CA ASP A 278 -12.55 10.82 -6.08
C ASP A 278 -12.60 11.02 -7.60
N ILE A 279 -13.19 12.14 -8.02
CA ILE A 279 -13.42 12.46 -9.45
C ILE A 279 -12.10 12.51 -10.22
N ASP A 280 -11.00 12.87 -9.56
CA ASP A 280 -9.66 12.87 -10.16
C ASP A 280 -9.22 11.47 -10.61
N LEU A 281 -9.61 10.44 -9.85
CA LEU A 281 -9.37 9.06 -10.24
C LEU A 281 -10.20 8.68 -11.47
N VAL A 282 -11.48 9.06 -11.52
CA VAL A 282 -12.32 8.75 -12.68
C VAL A 282 -11.81 9.46 -13.93
N ILE A 283 -11.51 10.77 -13.84
CA ILE A 283 -11.01 11.58 -14.96
C ILE A 283 -9.68 11.03 -15.49
N ASN A 284 -8.70 10.78 -14.62
CA ASN A 284 -7.40 10.28 -15.06
C ASN A 284 -7.53 8.89 -15.70
N ARG A 285 -8.33 8.00 -15.10
CA ARG A 285 -8.56 6.67 -15.66
C ARG A 285 -9.19 6.75 -17.04
N THR A 286 -10.27 7.50 -17.19
CA THR A 286 -10.98 7.58 -18.46
C THR A 286 -10.18 8.32 -19.53
N LEU A 287 -9.42 9.36 -19.18
CA LEU A 287 -8.50 10.03 -20.11
C LEU A 287 -7.40 9.08 -20.60
N VAL A 288 -6.75 8.34 -19.69
CA VAL A 288 -5.69 7.39 -20.08
C VAL A 288 -6.27 6.27 -20.95
N TYR A 289 -7.41 5.70 -20.56
CA TYR A 289 -8.09 4.68 -21.37
C TYR A 289 -8.54 5.22 -22.73
N ALA A 290 -9.13 6.42 -22.78
CA ALA A 290 -9.60 7.02 -24.02
C ALA A 290 -8.44 7.36 -24.95
N LEU A 291 -7.38 7.98 -24.43
CA LEU A 291 -6.18 8.33 -25.20
C LEU A 291 -5.50 7.08 -25.74
N LEU A 292 -5.29 6.06 -24.90
CA LEU A 292 -4.66 4.82 -25.34
C LEU A 292 -5.53 4.07 -26.34
N SER A 293 -6.83 3.90 -26.05
CA SER A 293 -7.75 3.23 -26.99
C SER A 293 -7.83 3.99 -28.31
N GLY A 294 -7.77 5.33 -28.26
CA GLY A 294 -7.65 6.20 -29.43
C GLY A 294 -6.36 5.95 -30.22
N CYS A 295 -5.20 5.89 -29.56
CA CYS A 295 -3.92 5.58 -30.22
C CYS A 295 -3.91 4.18 -30.84
N VAL A 296 -4.45 3.18 -30.14
CA VAL A 296 -4.57 1.81 -30.64
C VAL A 296 -5.51 1.76 -31.86
N THR A 297 -6.69 2.37 -31.76
CA THR A 297 -7.65 2.41 -32.87
C THR A 297 -7.11 3.20 -34.05
N GLY A 298 -6.48 4.36 -33.80
CA GLY A 298 -5.84 5.18 -34.81
C GLY A 298 -4.68 4.47 -35.51
N GLY A 299 -3.85 3.74 -34.76
CA GLY A 299 -2.79 2.89 -35.31
C GLY A 299 -3.35 1.77 -36.19
N TYR A 300 -4.43 1.11 -35.76
CA TYR A 300 -5.13 0.11 -36.58
C TYR A 300 -5.66 0.71 -37.88
N VAL A 301 -6.38 1.83 -37.81
CA VAL A 301 -6.93 2.52 -39.00
C VAL A 301 -5.80 2.97 -39.93
N ALA A 302 -4.70 3.49 -39.40
CA ALA A 302 -3.56 3.92 -40.20
C ALA A 302 -2.89 2.74 -40.93
N VAL A 303 -2.70 1.60 -40.25
CA VAL A 303 -2.10 0.40 -40.85
C VAL A 303 -3.02 -0.21 -41.91
N VAL A 304 -4.32 -0.37 -41.60
CA VAL A 304 -5.30 -0.90 -42.55
C VAL A 304 -5.47 0.05 -43.74
N GLY A 305 -5.56 1.36 -43.50
CA GLY A 305 -5.64 2.38 -44.55
C GLY A 305 -4.38 2.41 -45.44
N TYR A 306 -3.19 2.31 -44.85
CA TYR A 306 -1.92 2.24 -45.58
C TYR A 306 -1.84 0.98 -46.46
N LEU A 307 -2.20 -0.18 -45.92
CA LEU A 307 -2.24 -1.43 -46.69
C LEU A 307 -3.30 -1.37 -47.80
N GLY A 308 -4.48 -0.82 -47.52
CA GLY A 308 -5.53 -0.60 -48.52
C GLY A 308 -5.08 0.34 -49.65
N ALA A 309 -4.29 1.37 -49.33
CA ALA A 309 -3.76 2.31 -50.32
C ALA A 309 -2.61 1.74 -51.18
N ILE A 310 -1.85 0.77 -50.66
CA ILE A 310 -0.76 0.11 -51.40
C ILE A 310 -1.28 -1.03 -52.30
N PHE A 311 -2.40 -1.63 -51.94
CA PHE A 311 -3.05 -2.68 -52.73
C PHE A 311 -4.43 -2.25 -53.26
N PRO A 312 -4.52 -1.17 -54.07
CA PRO A 312 -5.79 -0.77 -54.68
C PRO A 312 -6.16 -1.80 -55.75
N GLY A 313 -7.11 -2.71 -55.44
CA GLY A 313 -7.70 -3.65 -56.39
C GLY A 313 -7.28 -5.12 -56.27
N GLY A 314 -6.75 -5.57 -55.12
CA GLY A 314 -6.50 -7.00 -54.90
C GLY A 314 -7.78 -7.83 -54.82
N ASP A 315 -7.80 -9.02 -55.44
CA ASP A 315 -8.85 -10.02 -55.25
C ASP A 315 -9.15 -10.20 -53.76
N LEU A 316 -10.44 -10.29 -53.39
CA LEU A 316 -10.96 -10.53 -52.03
C LEU A 316 -10.04 -11.35 -51.09
N PRO A 317 -9.43 -12.48 -51.52
CA PRO A 317 -8.46 -13.24 -50.71
C PRO A 317 -7.24 -12.45 -50.21
N VAL A 318 -6.71 -11.49 -50.97
CA VAL A 318 -5.54 -10.69 -50.58
C VAL A 318 -5.90 -9.69 -49.48
N SER A 319 -7.06 -9.05 -49.59
CA SER A 319 -7.58 -8.15 -48.54
C SER A 319 -7.93 -8.91 -47.26
N VAL A 320 -8.47 -10.13 -47.38
CA VAL A 320 -8.74 -11.01 -46.22
C VAL A 320 -7.45 -11.48 -45.55
N LEU A 321 -6.43 -11.84 -46.33
CA LEU A 321 -5.10 -12.19 -45.81
C LEU A 321 -4.41 -11.00 -45.13
N ALA A 322 -4.46 -9.81 -45.73
CA ALA A 322 -3.91 -8.60 -45.14
C ALA A 322 -4.63 -8.23 -43.83
N ALA A 323 -5.96 -8.30 -43.81
CA ALA A 323 -6.75 -8.08 -42.58
C ALA A 323 -6.44 -9.12 -41.50
N GLY A 324 -6.29 -10.39 -41.88
CA GLY A 324 -5.89 -11.48 -40.97
C GLY A 324 -4.50 -11.28 -40.39
N LEU A 325 -3.54 -10.83 -41.20
CA LEU A 325 -2.16 -10.57 -40.79
C LEU A 325 -2.06 -9.35 -39.86
N VAL A 326 -2.82 -8.29 -40.15
CA VAL A 326 -2.98 -7.14 -39.24
C VAL A 326 -3.61 -7.58 -37.92
N ALA A 327 -4.67 -8.40 -37.94
CA ALA A 327 -5.29 -8.92 -36.72
C ALA A 327 -4.29 -9.76 -35.89
N LEU A 328 -3.49 -10.61 -36.54
CA LEU A 328 -2.50 -11.47 -35.89
C LEU A 328 -1.38 -10.68 -35.20
N VAL A 329 -0.94 -9.57 -35.80
CA VAL A 329 0.12 -8.70 -35.27
C VAL A 329 -0.43 -7.74 -34.22
N PHE A 330 -1.63 -7.20 -34.44
CA PHE A 330 -2.18 -6.12 -33.63
C PHE A 330 -2.93 -6.62 -32.40
N ALA A 331 -3.51 -7.83 -32.42
CA ALA A 331 -4.15 -8.44 -31.25
C ALA A 331 -3.22 -8.58 -30.03
N PRO A 332 -2.01 -9.20 -30.14
CA PRO A 332 -1.11 -9.32 -29.00
C PRO A 332 -0.53 -7.97 -28.55
N LEU A 333 -0.35 -7.02 -29.48
CA LEU A 333 0.11 -5.67 -29.15
C LEU A 333 -0.96 -4.89 -28.38
N ARG A 334 -2.24 -5.00 -28.79
CA ARG A 334 -3.38 -4.41 -28.09
C ARG A 334 -3.48 -4.97 -26.68
N GLU A 335 -3.41 -6.29 -26.49
CA GLU A 335 -3.47 -6.91 -25.16
C GLU A 335 -2.32 -6.45 -24.26
N ARG A 336 -1.09 -6.34 -24.81
CA ARG A 336 0.05 -5.80 -24.06
C ARG A 336 -0.13 -4.34 -23.70
N LEU A 337 -0.54 -3.48 -24.64
CA LEU A 337 -0.81 -2.07 -24.37
C LEU A 337 -1.93 -1.90 -23.34
N GLN A 338 -3.01 -2.69 -23.43
CA GLN A 338 -4.10 -2.69 -22.46
C GLN A 338 -3.60 -3.10 -21.08
N SER A 339 -2.75 -4.13 -21.00
CA SER A 339 -2.15 -4.60 -19.75
C SER A 339 -1.21 -3.56 -19.15
N TRP A 340 -0.41 -2.89 -19.98
CA TRP A 340 0.45 -1.77 -19.57
C TRP A 340 -0.35 -0.58 -19.06
N VAL A 341 -1.47 -0.25 -19.70
CA VAL A 341 -2.38 0.80 -19.22
C VAL A 341 -3.05 0.39 -17.93
N ASN A 342 -3.46 -0.87 -17.76
CA ASN A 342 -3.97 -1.35 -16.49
C ASN A 342 -2.92 -1.17 -15.38
N LEU A 343 -1.64 -1.47 -15.68
CA LEU A 343 -0.53 -1.31 -14.75
C LEU A 343 -0.27 0.17 -14.37
N LEU A 344 -0.28 1.08 -15.35
CA LEU A 344 -0.11 2.52 -15.16
C LEU A 344 -1.30 3.16 -14.42
N THR A 345 -2.51 2.66 -14.66
CA THR A 345 -3.77 3.28 -14.26
C THR A 345 -4.31 2.75 -12.93
N TYR A 346 -4.06 1.48 -12.62
CA TYR A 346 -4.48 0.85 -11.35
C TYR A 346 -3.31 0.65 -10.38
N GLY A 347 -2.05 0.73 -10.84
CA GLY A 347 -0.91 0.22 -10.08
C GLY A 347 -1.03 -1.30 -9.88
N GLU A 348 -0.05 -1.94 -9.23
CA GLU A 348 -0.07 -3.37 -8.87
C GLU A 348 -1.17 -3.72 -7.83
N ARG A 349 -2.44 -3.42 -8.12
CA ARG A 349 -3.59 -3.76 -7.26
C ARG A 349 -4.04 -5.23 -7.41
N ASP A 350 -3.52 -5.95 -8.39
CA ASP A 350 -3.99 -7.30 -8.75
C ASP A 350 -3.11 -8.45 -8.24
N ASP A 351 -2.06 -8.19 -7.45
CA ASP A 351 -1.27 -9.30 -6.88
C ASP A 351 -0.90 -9.11 -5.38
N PRO A 352 -1.88 -9.24 -4.46
CA PRO A 352 -1.60 -9.32 -3.02
C PRO A 352 -0.66 -10.49 -2.67
N TYR A 353 -0.56 -11.54 -3.48
CA TYR A 353 0.31 -12.69 -3.20
C TYR A 353 1.79 -12.37 -3.43
N ALA A 354 2.13 -11.48 -4.36
CA ALA A 354 3.50 -10.96 -4.50
C ALA A 354 3.97 -10.20 -3.25
N ALA A 355 3.08 -9.46 -2.58
CA ALA A 355 3.37 -8.76 -1.34
C ALA A 355 3.65 -9.75 -0.19
N LEU A 356 2.88 -10.83 -0.12
CA LEU A 356 3.06 -11.91 0.87
C LEU A 356 4.35 -12.67 0.66
N THR A 357 4.73 -12.94 -0.59
CA THR A 357 5.97 -13.65 -0.93
C THR A 357 7.21 -12.83 -0.57
N ARG A 358 7.16 -11.49 -0.72
CA ARG A 358 8.22 -10.58 -0.26
C ARG A 358 8.28 -10.48 1.26
N LEU A 359 7.14 -10.57 1.95
CA LEU A 359 7.06 -10.63 3.41
C LEU A 359 7.74 -11.90 3.95
N GLY A 360 7.42 -13.06 3.36
CA GLY A 360 8.03 -14.35 3.71
C GLY A 360 9.56 -14.34 3.58
N ARG A 361 10.08 -13.88 2.44
CA ARG A 361 11.53 -13.79 2.20
C ARG A 361 12.28 -12.84 3.14
N ARG A 362 11.63 -11.81 3.68
CA ARG A 362 12.27 -10.89 4.66
C ARG A 362 12.23 -11.41 6.09
N LEU A 363 11.24 -12.24 6.44
CA LEU A 363 11.18 -12.92 7.73
C LEU A 363 12.21 -14.04 7.86
N GLU A 364 12.68 -14.58 6.74
CA GLU A 364 13.78 -15.55 6.69
C GLU A 364 15.15 -14.93 7.03
N ASN A 365 15.30 -13.61 6.94
CA ASN A 365 16.55 -12.92 7.27
C ASN A 365 16.63 -12.62 8.77
N THR A 366 17.56 -13.27 9.45
CA THR A 366 17.88 -13.10 10.88
C THR A 366 18.40 -11.68 11.16
N GLY A 367 17.51 -10.77 11.54
CA GLY A 367 17.83 -9.39 11.94
C GLY A 367 17.30 -9.05 13.33
N GLU A 368 17.74 -7.92 13.90
CA GLU A 368 17.22 -7.45 15.18
C GLU A 368 15.70 -7.19 15.15
N PRO A 369 14.96 -7.48 16.24
CA PRO A 369 13.50 -7.34 16.33
C PRO A 369 12.93 -6.03 15.74
N GLY A 370 13.59 -4.90 16.00
CA GLY A 370 13.15 -3.59 15.53
C GLY A 370 13.29 -3.38 14.02
N THR A 371 14.31 -4.00 13.40
CA THR A 371 14.55 -3.89 11.95
C THR A 371 13.56 -4.74 11.15
N VAL A 372 13.15 -5.88 11.70
CA VAL A 372 12.13 -6.76 11.11
C VAL A 372 10.77 -6.05 11.07
N LEU A 373 10.35 -5.43 12.18
CA LEU A 373 9.06 -4.71 12.24
C LEU A 373 9.02 -3.48 11.33
N ALA A 374 10.12 -2.72 11.25
CA ALA A 374 10.24 -1.61 10.30
C ALA A 374 10.22 -2.09 8.84
N GLY A 375 10.87 -3.23 8.57
CA GLY A 375 10.84 -3.89 7.25
C GLY A 375 9.44 -4.37 6.86
N VAL A 376 8.67 -4.91 7.81
CA VAL A 376 7.26 -5.29 7.61
C VAL A 376 6.40 -4.06 7.29
N ALA A 377 6.53 -2.97 8.06
CA ALA A 377 5.81 -1.72 7.79
C ALA A 377 6.14 -1.17 6.39
N ARG A 378 7.44 -1.16 6.02
CA ARG A 378 7.88 -0.75 4.67
C ARG A 378 7.29 -1.63 3.57
N SER A 379 7.33 -2.95 3.73
CA SER A 379 6.78 -3.89 2.73
C SER A 379 5.28 -3.66 2.51
N VAL A 380 4.52 -3.42 3.59
CA VAL A 380 3.08 -3.11 3.50
C VAL A 380 2.85 -1.77 2.78
N ALA A 381 3.62 -0.73 3.12
CA ALA A 381 3.53 0.57 2.47
C ALA A 381 3.89 0.51 0.98
N GLU A 382 4.97 -0.17 0.62
CA GLU A 382 5.42 -0.34 -0.77
C GLU A 382 4.43 -1.14 -1.60
N ALA A 383 3.95 -2.28 -1.07
CA ALA A 383 3.00 -3.15 -1.76
C ALA A 383 1.67 -2.44 -2.06
N LEU A 384 1.17 -1.66 -1.11
CA LEU A 384 -0.12 -0.97 -1.25
C LEU A 384 0.02 0.47 -1.79
N ARG A 385 1.26 0.93 -2.02
CA ARG A 385 1.63 2.31 -2.36
C ARG A 385 1.00 3.32 -1.40
N LEU A 386 1.14 3.08 -0.11
CA LEU A 386 0.64 3.96 0.94
C LEU A 386 1.73 4.96 1.36
N PRO A 387 1.37 6.23 1.65
CA PRO A 387 2.33 7.23 2.12
C PRO A 387 2.83 6.91 3.54
N TYR A 388 2.10 6.07 4.27
CA TYR A 388 2.41 5.71 5.64
C TYR A 388 1.92 4.32 6.00
N ALA A 389 2.80 3.54 6.64
CA ALA A 389 2.43 2.36 7.38
C ALA A 389 3.26 2.27 8.66
N ALA A 390 2.67 1.81 9.76
CA ALA A 390 3.38 1.54 10.99
C ALA A 390 2.83 0.31 11.71
N VAL A 391 3.72 -0.42 12.35
CA VAL A 391 3.39 -1.51 13.26
C VAL A 391 3.65 -1.03 14.68
N GLU A 392 2.61 -0.99 15.49
CA GLU A 392 2.66 -0.68 16.92
C GLU A 392 2.48 -1.99 17.69
N THR A 393 3.46 -2.39 18.50
CA THR A 393 3.36 -3.60 19.30
C THR A 393 2.53 -3.35 20.56
N ALA A 394 1.99 -4.41 21.18
CA ALA A 394 1.30 -4.31 22.46
C ALA A 394 2.21 -3.77 23.60
N ALA A 395 3.53 -3.83 23.43
CA ALA A 395 4.51 -3.26 24.36
C ALA A 395 4.77 -1.75 24.12
N GLY A 396 4.09 -1.13 23.17
CA GLY A 396 4.19 0.31 22.87
C GLY A 396 5.31 0.69 21.90
N SER A 397 6.05 -0.27 21.33
CA SER A 397 7.07 0.03 20.33
C SER A 397 6.42 0.28 18.96
N ARG A 398 6.71 1.44 18.36
CA ARG A 398 6.17 1.85 17.05
C ARG A 398 7.27 1.87 16.00
N HIS A 399 7.09 1.09 14.94
CA HIS A 399 7.99 1.03 13.80
C HIS A 399 7.25 1.50 12.56
N ALA A 400 7.64 2.66 12.03
CA ALA A 400 6.93 3.35 10.96
C ALA A 400 7.76 3.51 9.70
N PHE A 401 7.07 3.58 8.57
CA PHE A 401 7.61 3.96 7.27
C PHE A 401 6.77 5.10 6.69
N GLY A 402 7.45 6.17 6.25
CA GLY A 402 6.81 7.37 5.70
C GLY A 402 6.26 8.33 6.77
N ALA A 403 5.46 9.30 6.35
CA ALA A 403 4.82 10.30 7.21
C ALA A 403 3.29 10.16 7.16
N ALA A 404 2.63 10.17 8.32
CA ALA A 404 1.18 10.04 8.40
C ALA A 404 0.49 11.23 7.72
N VAL A 405 -0.51 10.94 6.89
CA VAL A 405 -1.29 11.95 6.16
C VAL A 405 -2.76 11.73 6.46
N GLY A 406 -3.47 12.77 6.89
CA GLY A 406 -4.88 12.68 7.25
C GLY A 406 -5.11 11.89 8.54
N ASP A 407 -6.27 11.21 8.62
CA ASP A 407 -6.65 10.39 9.78
C ASP A 407 -6.30 8.91 9.51
N PRO A 408 -5.27 8.35 10.20
CA PRO A 408 -4.80 7.01 9.93
C PRO A 408 -5.74 5.94 10.48
N VAL A 409 -5.99 4.90 9.69
CA VAL A 409 -6.78 3.74 10.09
C VAL A 409 -5.92 2.79 10.91
N ARG A 410 -6.47 2.31 12.03
CA ARG A 410 -5.85 1.33 12.91
C ARG A 410 -6.55 -0.03 12.76
N LEU A 411 -5.77 -1.06 12.48
CA LEU A 411 -6.24 -2.44 12.34
C LEU A 411 -5.62 -3.30 13.45
N PRO A 412 -6.43 -4.02 14.24
CA PRO A 412 -5.91 -4.86 15.30
C PRO A 412 -5.14 -6.05 14.71
N LEU A 413 -3.91 -6.25 15.18
CA LEU A 413 -3.12 -7.44 14.87
C LEU A 413 -3.44 -8.51 15.93
N THR A 414 -4.22 -9.52 15.53
CA THR A 414 -4.64 -10.61 16.41
C THR A 414 -4.05 -11.95 15.95
N HIS A 415 -3.37 -12.65 16.84
CA HIS A 415 -2.83 -13.99 16.60
C HIS A 415 -3.46 -14.96 17.60
N SER A 416 -4.16 -15.99 17.12
CA SER A 416 -4.83 -17.00 17.96
C SER A 416 -5.75 -16.42 19.06
N GLY A 417 -6.42 -15.30 18.78
CA GLY A 417 -7.32 -14.61 19.72
C GLY A 417 -6.63 -13.59 20.65
N GLU A 418 -5.30 -13.53 20.66
CA GLU A 418 -4.53 -12.57 21.43
C GLU A 418 -4.16 -11.35 20.57
N ARG A 419 -4.37 -10.13 21.08
CA ARG A 419 -3.95 -8.90 20.39
C ARG A 419 -2.46 -8.67 20.62
N VAL A 420 -1.68 -8.77 19.54
CA VAL A 420 -0.21 -8.59 19.57
C VAL A 420 0.23 -7.16 19.24
N GLY A 421 -0.67 -6.35 18.68
CA GLY A 421 -0.40 -4.95 18.33
C GLY A 421 -1.47 -4.35 17.41
N ASP A 422 -1.12 -3.25 16.75
CA ASP A 422 -1.93 -2.56 15.74
C ASP A 422 -1.10 -2.26 14.48
N LEU A 423 -1.74 -2.41 13.32
CA LEU A 423 -1.24 -1.94 12.04
C LEU A 423 -1.93 -0.61 11.71
N ILE A 424 -1.14 0.44 11.57
CA ILE A 424 -1.58 1.81 11.34
C ILE A 424 -1.26 2.20 9.90
N LEU A 425 -2.25 2.66 9.15
CA LEU A 425 -2.12 2.95 7.72
C LEU A 425 -2.76 4.29 7.40
N SER A 426 -2.07 5.15 6.62
CA SER A 426 -2.70 6.36 6.07
C SER A 426 -3.20 6.12 4.65
N PRO A 427 -4.40 6.62 4.30
CA PRO A 427 -4.87 6.60 2.92
C PRO A 427 -3.97 7.48 2.02
N ARG A 428 -4.04 7.26 0.70
CA ARG A 428 -3.26 8.05 -0.27
C ARG A 428 -3.73 9.51 -0.31
N PRO A 429 -2.85 10.46 -0.70
CA PRO A 429 -3.27 11.84 -0.91
C PRO A 429 -4.44 11.91 -1.91
N GLY A 430 -5.59 12.43 -1.47
CA GLY A 430 -6.84 12.49 -2.25
C GLY A 430 -7.93 11.51 -1.78
N GLU A 431 -7.54 10.37 -1.20
CA GLU A 431 -8.47 9.36 -0.65
C GLU A 431 -8.87 9.73 0.78
N SER A 432 -10.18 9.82 1.07
CA SER A 432 -10.69 10.11 2.41
C SER A 432 -10.69 8.89 3.36
N GLY A 433 -10.28 7.72 2.88
CA GLY A 433 -10.27 6.46 3.61
C GLY A 433 -10.19 5.24 2.69
N PHE A 434 -10.10 4.04 3.29
CA PHE A 434 -10.03 2.77 2.56
C PHE A 434 -11.44 2.26 2.19
N GLY A 435 -11.62 1.81 0.94
CA GLY A 435 -12.90 1.26 0.50
C GLY A 435 -13.20 -0.14 1.08
N PRO A 436 -14.41 -0.69 0.88
CA PRO A 436 -14.80 -2.01 1.40
C PRO A 436 -14.01 -3.19 0.83
N ARG A 437 -13.43 -3.04 -0.36
CA ARG A 437 -12.54 -4.04 -0.96
C ARG A 437 -11.14 -3.94 -0.36
N ASP A 438 -10.60 -2.73 -0.25
CA ASP A 438 -9.30 -2.47 0.38
C ASP A 438 -9.30 -2.97 1.82
N MET A 439 -10.37 -2.72 2.57
CA MET A 439 -10.49 -3.18 3.96
C MET A 439 -10.40 -4.70 4.11
N ARG A 440 -10.91 -5.48 3.13
CA ARG A 440 -10.78 -6.94 3.15
C ARG A 440 -9.33 -7.37 2.97
N VAL A 441 -8.66 -6.83 1.96
CA VAL A 441 -7.23 -7.09 1.70
C VAL A 441 -6.37 -6.67 2.91
N LEU A 442 -6.64 -5.51 3.49
CA LEU A 442 -5.95 -5.02 4.67
C LEU A 442 -6.15 -5.91 5.90
N THR A 443 -7.36 -6.45 6.08
CA THR A 443 -7.66 -7.38 7.18
C THR A 443 -6.92 -8.71 7.01
N ASP A 444 -6.83 -9.21 5.78
CA ASP A 444 -6.07 -10.44 5.49
C ASP A 444 -4.55 -10.22 5.65
N LEU A 445 -4.03 -9.07 5.22
CA LEU A 445 -2.64 -8.68 5.46
C LEU A 445 -2.34 -8.50 6.96
N ALA A 446 -3.26 -7.89 7.71
CA ALA A 446 -3.12 -7.72 9.16
C ALA A 446 -2.97 -9.08 9.86
N ARG A 447 -3.67 -10.13 9.41
CA ARG A 447 -3.50 -11.48 9.96
C ARG A 447 -2.09 -12.04 9.76
N GLN A 448 -1.50 -11.80 8.59
CA GLN A 448 -0.13 -12.27 8.31
C GLN A 448 0.93 -11.44 9.06
N VAL A 449 0.73 -10.13 9.13
CA VAL A 449 1.57 -9.24 9.92
C VAL A 449 1.50 -9.62 11.41
N ALA A 450 0.34 -10.05 11.92
CA ALA A 450 0.19 -10.50 13.30
C ALA A 450 1.07 -11.73 13.61
N VAL A 451 1.20 -12.68 12.67
CA VAL A 451 2.10 -13.84 12.83
C VAL A 451 3.56 -13.37 12.94
N ALA A 452 3.99 -12.45 12.08
CA ALA A 452 5.34 -11.90 12.10
C ALA A 452 5.64 -11.16 13.41
N VAL A 453 4.73 -10.30 13.86
CA VAL A 453 4.86 -9.55 15.13
C VAL A 453 4.93 -10.50 16.31
N HIS A 454 4.12 -11.56 16.32
CA HIS A 454 4.13 -12.57 17.38
C HIS A 454 5.46 -13.33 17.40
N ALA A 455 5.99 -13.74 16.24
CA ALA A 455 7.28 -14.41 16.14
C ALA A 455 8.44 -13.54 16.66
N VAL A 456 8.46 -12.26 16.30
CA VAL A 456 9.45 -11.28 16.79
C VAL A 456 9.35 -11.11 18.32
N ARG A 457 8.12 -11.02 18.86
CA ARG A 457 7.89 -10.95 20.31
C ARG A 457 8.44 -12.17 21.04
N LEU A 458 8.11 -13.37 20.56
CA LEU A 458 8.57 -14.64 21.15
C LEU A 458 10.10 -14.76 21.12
N SER A 459 10.74 -14.36 20.02
CA SER A 459 12.19 -14.37 19.91
C SER A 459 12.85 -13.39 20.90
N ALA A 460 12.27 -12.20 21.08
CA ALA A 460 12.76 -11.22 22.04
C ALA A 460 12.58 -11.69 23.49
N ASP A 461 11.46 -12.33 23.81
CA ASP A 461 11.19 -12.88 25.14
C ASP A 461 12.11 -14.06 25.46
N LEU A 462 12.38 -14.93 24.48
CA LEU A 462 13.34 -16.04 24.62
C LEU A 462 14.76 -15.53 24.90
N ARG A 463 15.19 -14.48 24.18
CA ARG A 463 16.50 -13.86 24.39
C ARG A 463 16.62 -13.27 25.80
N ARG A 464 15.63 -12.49 26.24
CA ARG A 464 15.57 -11.94 27.61
C ARG A 464 15.53 -13.03 28.68
N SER A 465 14.81 -14.13 28.43
CA SER A 465 14.77 -15.28 29.35
C SER A 465 16.13 -15.97 29.48
N ARG A 466 16.85 -16.15 28.37
CA ARG A 466 18.22 -16.72 28.36
C ARG A 466 19.21 -15.83 29.11
N GLU A 467 19.18 -14.52 28.86
CA GLU A 467 20.04 -13.54 29.56
C GLU A 467 19.82 -13.59 31.07
N ARG A 468 18.56 -13.62 31.53
CA ARG A 468 18.23 -13.77 32.96
C ARG A 468 18.72 -15.09 33.55
N LEU A 469 18.60 -16.20 32.81
CA LEU A 469 19.09 -17.50 33.27
C LEU A 469 20.62 -17.52 33.41
N VAL A 470 21.33 -16.93 32.45
CA VAL A 470 22.80 -16.81 32.51
C VAL A 470 23.22 -15.98 33.72
N MET A 471 22.60 -14.81 33.92
CA MET A 471 22.90 -13.94 35.06
C MET A 471 22.59 -14.62 36.40
N ALA A 472 21.45 -15.31 36.50
CA ALA A 472 21.07 -16.03 37.71
C ALA A 472 22.04 -17.19 38.01
N ARG A 473 22.46 -17.94 36.98
CA ARG A 473 23.44 -19.02 37.13
C ARG A 473 24.80 -18.51 37.60
N GLU A 474 25.23 -17.37 37.07
CA GLU A 474 26.52 -16.76 37.45
C GLU A 474 26.49 -16.22 38.89
N GLU A 475 25.39 -15.59 39.31
CA GLU A 475 25.24 -15.14 40.70
C GLU A 475 25.25 -16.32 41.69
N GLU A 476 24.54 -17.41 41.36
CA GLU A 476 24.54 -18.61 42.19
C GLU A 476 25.94 -19.25 42.27
N ARG A 477 26.69 -19.25 41.17
CA ARG A 477 28.08 -19.73 41.15
C ARG A 477 28.99 -18.89 42.04
N ARG A 478 28.83 -17.56 42.03
CA ARG A 478 29.59 -16.64 42.89
C ARG A 478 29.25 -16.82 44.36
N ARG A 479 27.98 -17.06 44.67
CA ARG A 479 27.50 -17.34 46.02
C ARG A 479 28.07 -18.67 46.55
N LEU A 480 27.95 -19.75 45.78
CA LEU A 480 28.52 -21.06 46.13
C LEU A 480 30.02 -20.97 46.41
N ARG A 481 30.77 -20.22 45.61
CA ARG A 481 32.21 -20.00 45.85
C ARG A 481 32.48 -19.36 47.22
N ARG A 482 31.73 -18.30 47.58
CA ARG A 482 31.87 -17.62 48.87
C ARG A 482 31.56 -18.56 50.03
N ASP A 483 30.44 -19.27 49.95
CA ASP A 483 30.01 -20.20 51.01
C ASP A 483 31.03 -21.33 51.22
N LEU A 484 31.62 -21.86 50.15
CA LEU A 484 32.66 -22.88 50.22
C LEU A 484 33.99 -22.35 50.77
N HIS A 485 34.43 -21.18 50.30
CA HIS A 485 35.71 -20.58 50.68
C HIS A 485 35.71 -20.07 52.13
N ASP A 486 34.64 -19.40 52.54
CA ASP A 486 34.57 -18.75 53.86
C ASP A 486 34.00 -19.68 54.94
N GLY A 487 33.23 -20.71 54.57
CA GLY A 487 32.60 -21.64 55.50
C GLY A 487 33.38 -22.93 55.75
N LEU A 488 33.67 -23.70 54.69
CA LEU A 488 34.25 -25.05 54.84
C LEU A 488 35.77 -25.02 55.03
N GLY A 489 36.48 -24.11 54.35
CA GLY A 489 37.94 -24.02 54.38
C GLY A 489 38.52 -23.85 55.80
N PRO A 490 38.14 -22.81 56.55
CA PRO A 490 38.62 -22.58 57.92
C PRO A 490 38.20 -23.69 58.90
N THR A 491 37.01 -24.25 58.73
CA THR A 491 36.48 -25.31 59.61
C THR A 491 37.26 -26.61 59.47
N LEU A 492 37.58 -27.00 58.23
CA LEU A 492 38.40 -28.19 57.97
C LEU A 492 39.84 -27.99 58.44
N ALA A 493 40.43 -26.81 58.20
CA ALA A 493 41.77 -26.50 58.71
C ALA A 493 41.84 -26.57 60.25
N ALA A 494 40.82 -26.07 60.95
CA ALA A 494 40.74 -26.15 62.40
C ALA A 494 40.55 -27.59 62.91
N LEU A 495 39.85 -28.45 62.17
CA LEU A 495 39.72 -29.88 62.48
C LEU A 495 41.05 -30.61 62.32
N THR A 496 41.80 -30.35 61.24
CA THR A 496 43.14 -30.90 61.01
C THR A 496 44.08 -30.52 62.16
N MET A 497 44.16 -29.23 62.53
CA MET A 497 45.02 -28.76 63.63
C MET A 497 44.65 -29.38 64.99
N ARG A 498 43.36 -29.60 65.26
CA ARG A 498 42.90 -30.25 66.50
C ARG A 498 43.23 -31.74 66.51
N ALA A 499 43.13 -32.41 65.37
CA ALA A 499 43.50 -33.82 65.23
C ALA A 499 45.02 -34.03 65.40
N GLU A 500 45.85 -33.16 64.82
CA GLU A 500 47.30 -33.12 65.04
C GLU A 500 47.66 -32.92 66.52
N ALA A 501 47.02 -31.96 67.19
CA ALA A 501 47.26 -31.71 68.61
C ALA A 501 46.91 -32.91 69.51
N VAL A 502 45.89 -33.70 69.14
CA VAL A 502 45.52 -34.94 69.86
C VAL A 502 46.47 -36.09 69.50
N HIS A 503 46.89 -36.19 68.24
CA HIS A 503 47.89 -37.17 67.80
C HIS A 503 49.17 -37.08 68.63
N ASP A 504 49.66 -35.87 68.91
CA ASP A 504 50.89 -35.65 69.67
C ASP A 504 50.78 -35.95 71.18
N LEU A 505 49.56 -36.15 71.70
CA LEU A 505 49.29 -36.39 73.12
C LEU A 505 48.94 -37.86 73.44
N VAL A 506 48.79 -38.72 72.43
CA VAL A 506 48.30 -40.10 72.60
C VAL A 506 49.43 -41.13 72.46
N GLU A 507 49.64 -41.91 73.53
CA GLU A 507 50.70 -42.92 73.61
C GLU A 507 50.33 -44.28 72.95
N GLU A 508 49.03 -44.56 72.77
CA GLU A 508 48.55 -45.84 72.24
C GLU A 508 48.68 -45.93 70.69
N GLU A 509 49.47 -46.89 70.20
CA GLU A 509 49.79 -47.08 68.77
C GLU A 509 48.56 -47.24 67.85
N HIS A 510 47.46 -47.79 68.35
CA HIS A 510 46.24 -47.94 67.57
C HIS A 510 45.48 -46.62 67.42
N ALA A 511 45.40 -45.84 68.51
CA ALA A 511 44.77 -44.52 68.50
C ALA A 511 45.60 -43.49 67.70
N ARG A 512 46.94 -43.58 67.75
CA ARG A 512 47.82 -42.75 66.92
C ARG A 512 47.64 -42.99 65.42
N ARG A 513 47.47 -44.25 64.99
CA ARG A 513 47.17 -44.60 63.59
C ARG A 513 45.80 -44.08 63.13
N LEU A 514 44.76 -44.26 63.94
CA LEU A 514 43.43 -43.71 63.63
C LEU A 514 43.42 -42.17 63.52
N LEU A 515 44.21 -41.48 64.35
CA LEU A 515 44.37 -40.03 64.26
C LEU A 515 45.15 -39.60 63.01
N ALA A 516 46.18 -40.34 62.62
CA ALA A 516 46.90 -40.10 61.37
C ALA A 516 45.99 -40.27 60.13
N ASP A 517 45.11 -41.30 60.14
CA ASP A 517 44.12 -41.50 59.07
C ASP A 517 43.12 -40.34 59.01
N ILE A 518 42.63 -39.85 60.16
CA ILE A 518 41.73 -38.69 60.24
C ILE A 518 42.39 -37.40 59.72
N VAL A 519 43.67 -37.18 60.05
CA VAL A 519 44.44 -36.04 59.52
C VAL A 519 44.57 -36.16 58.00
N GLY A 520 44.93 -37.34 57.48
CA GLY A 520 45.04 -37.60 56.05
C GLY A 520 43.72 -37.40 55.29
N ASP A 521 42.60 -37.90 55.84
CA ASP A 521 41.27 -37.72 55.25
C ASP A 521 40.83 -36.24 55.26
N ALA A 522 41.17 -35.49 56.30
CA ALA A 522 40.90 -34.05 56.38
C ALA A 522 41.73 -33.24 55.38
N GLU A 523 43.02 -33.58 55.20
CA GLU A 523 43.87 -32.96 54.17
C GLU A 523 43.39 -33.28 52.75
N ALA A 524 42.95 -34.50 52.51
CA ALA A 524 42.33 -34.91 51.24
C ALA A 524 41.05 -34.12 50.98
N ALA A 525 40.16 -33.99 51.99
CA ALA A 525 38.94 -33.21 51.87
C ALA A 525 39.21 -31.71 51.61
N VAL A 526 40.22 -31.11 52.26
CA VAL A 526 40.65 -29.73 51.98
C VAL A 526 41.17 -29.60 50.55
N THR A 527 41.92 -30.60 50.07
CA THR A 527 42.45 -30.64 48.70
C THR A 527 41.33 -30.79 47.67
N ASP A 528 40.32 -31.61 47.94
CA ASP A 528 39.14 -31.77 47.09
C ASP A 528 38.31 -30.48 47.05
N VAL A 529 38.10 -29.82 48.19
CA VAL A 529 37.42 -28.51 48.25
C VAL A 529 38.21 -27.46 47.49
N ARG A 530 39.54 -27.40 47.65
CA ARG A 530 40.40 -26.47 46.88
C ARG A 530 40.33 -26.76 45.38
N THR A 531 40.32 -28.02 44.98
CA THR A 531 40.18 -28.42 43.57
C THR A 531 38.81 -28.03 43.00
N LEU A 532 37.74 -28.19 43.78
CA LEU A 532 36.38 -27.75 43.43
C LEU A 532 36.26 -26.22 43.34
N VAL A 533 36.88 -25.49 44.28
CA VAL A 533 36.93 -24.02 44.30
C VAL A 533 37.80 -23.45 43.18
N ASP A 534 38.94 -24.08 42.87
CA ASP A 534 39.78 -23.73 41.75
C ASP A 534 39.01 -23.87 40.43
N GLY A 535 38.09 -24.84 40.33
CA GLY A 535 37.14 -24.95 39.22
C GLY A 535 36.21 -23.73 39.01
N LEU A 536 36.15 -22.79 39.96
CA LEU A 536 35.23 -21.64 39.94
C LEU A 536 35.89 -20.30 39.55
N ARG A 537 37.17 -20.05 39.87
CA ARG A 537 38.02 -18.96 39.31
C ARG A 537 39.47 -19.12 39.81
N PRO A 538 40.51 -19.18 38.94
CA PRO A 538 41.90 -19.37 39.39
C PRO A 538 42.41 -18.24 40.31
N PRO A 539 42.99 -18.54 41.49
CA PRO A 539 43.48 -17.52 42.44
C PRO A 539 44.66 -16.69 41.92
N ALA A 540 45.39 -17.20 40.93
CA ALA A 540 46.43 -16.43 40.24
C ALA A 540 45.89 -15.21 39.48
N LEU A 541 44.63 -15.24 39.04
CA LEU A 541 43.99 -14.08 38.39
C LEU A 541 43.70 -12.97 39.40
N ASP A 542 43.33 -13.32 40.63
CA ASP A 542 43.00 -12.35 41.68
C ASP A 542 44.24 -11.59 42.20
N SER A 543 45.41 -12.23 42.18
CA SER A 543 46.65 -11.69 42.73
C SER A 543 47.56 -11.02 41.70
N LEU A 544 47.57 -11.50 40.46
CA LEU A 544 48.53 -11.11 39.43
C LEU A 544 47.89 -10.55 38.15
N GLY A 545 46.56 -10.57 38.04
CA GLY A 545 45.83 -10.28 36.80
C GLY A 545 46.13 -11.30 35.68
N LEU A 546 45.46 -11.17 34.53
CA LEU A 546 45.59 -12.13 33.43
C LEU A 546 47.04 -12.30 32.94
N LEU A 547 47.75 -11.19 32.66
CA LEU A 547 49.13 -11.27 32.16
C LEU A 547 50.10 -11.87 33.18
N GLY A 548 49.97 -11.49 34.45
CA GLY A 548 50.82 -12.03 35.51
C GLY A 548 50.54 -13.50 35.76
N ALA A 549 49.27 -13.92 35.75
CA ALA A 549 48.88 -15.32 35.87
C ALA A 549 49.41 -16.18 34.70
N LEU A 550 49.38 -15.67 33.47
CA LEU A 550 49.92 -16.35 32.29
C LEU A 550 51.45 -16.46 32.33
N ARG A 551 52.16 -15.39 32.68
CA ARG A 551 53.62 -15.40 32.85
C ARG A 551 54.05 -16.38 33.94
N ALA A 552 53.36 -16.39 35.08
CA ALA A 552 53.61 -17.34 36.16
C ALA A 552 53.26 -18.79 35.79
N HIS A 553 52.32 -19.01 34.86
CA HIS A 553 52.03 -20.35 34.35
C HIS A 553 53.07 -20.82 33.32
N ALA A 554 53.62 -19.90 32.51
CA ALA A 554 54.70 -20.18 31.56
C ALA A 554 56.02 -20.55 32.26
N THR A 555 56.36 -19.94 33.41
CA THR A 555 57.57 -20.26 34.16
C THR A 555 57.51 -21.58 34.95
N ARG A 556 56.30 -22.09 35.22
CA ARG A 556 56.08 -23.36 35.95
C ARG A 556 56.12 -24.61 35.06
N GLN A 557 56.55 -24.48 33.81
CA GLN A 557 56.70 -25.64 32.92
C GLN A 557 57.92 -26.49 33.31
N PRO A 558 57.86 -27.82 33.15
CA PRO A 558 58.96 -28.71 33.49
C PRO A 558 60.21 -28.43 32.63
N PRO A 559 61.42 -28.76 33.14
CA PRO A 559 62.66 -28.57 32.39
C PRO A 559 62.62 -29.37 31.08
N GLY A 560 62.66 -28.65 29.95
CA GLY A 560 62.58 -29.23 28.60
C GLY A 560 61.70 -28.44 27.62
N LEU A 561 60.72 -27.66 28.10
CA LEU A 561 59.85 -26.83 27.26
C LEU A 561 60.06 -25.34 27.58
N ARG A 562 60.56 -24.56 26.60
CA ARG A 562 60.72 -23.10 26.75
C ARG A 562 59.46 -22.38 26.29
N VAL A 563 58.78 -21.67 27.19
CA VAL A 563 57.59 -20.87 26.84
C VAL A 563 57.90 -19.38 26.85
N THR A 564 57.75 -18.72 25.70
CA THR A 564 57.92 -17.27 25.55
C THR A 564 56.57 -16.59 25.52
N VAL A 565 56.36 -15.58 26.38
CA VAL A 565 55.09 -14.82 26.45
C VAL A 565 55.28 -13.44 25.83
N HIS A 566 54.61 -13.19 24.71
CA HIS A 566 54.52 -11.87 24.07
C HIS A 566 53.20 -11.22 24.48
N ALA A 567 53.28 -10.17 25.28
CA ALA A 567 52.12 -9.42 25.73
C ALA A 567 52.48 -7.95 25.91
N PRO A 568 51.51 -7.01 25.78
CA PRO A 568 51.74 -5.60 26.10
C PRO A 568 52.08 -5.41 27.58
N ASP A 569 52.61 -4.23 27.94
CA ASP A 569 52.98 -3.89 29.31
C ASP A 569 51.78 -3.88 30.27
N GLY A 570 50.57 -3.66 29.75
CA GLY A 570 49.30 -3.77 30.47
C GLY A 570 48.14 -4.06 29.52
N LEU A 571 47.04 -4.57 30.09
CA LEU A 571 45.77 -4.77 29.37
C LEU A 571 44.74 -3.73 29.83
N PRO A 572 43.81 -3.30 28.95
CA PRO A 572 42.62 -2.58 29.40
C PRO A 572 41.79 -3.44 30.37
N PRO A 573 40.88 -2.86 31.17
CA PRO A 573 40.01 -3.62 32.05
C PRO A 573 39.18 -4.62 31.23
N LEU A 574 39.31 -5.90 31.56
CA LEU A 574 38.59 -6.99 30.91
C LEU A 574 37.46 -7.50 31.82
N PRO A 575 36.35 -8.00 31.26
CA PRO A 575 35.36 -8.71 32.04
C PRO A 575 35.99 -9.92 32.75
N ALA A 576 35.66 -10.14 34.01
CA ALA A 576 36.24 -11.23 34.81
C ALA A 576 36.03 -12.61 34.14
N ALA A 577 34.91 -12.80 33.44
CA ALA A 577 34.64 -14.02 32.67
C ALA A 577 35.63 -14.22 31.51
N THR A 578 35.96 -13.14 30.79
CA THR A 578 36.95 -13.13 29.70
C THR A 578 38.34 -13.47 30.23
N GLU A 579 38.75 -12.91 31.37
CA GLU A 579 40.02 -13.23 32.01
C GLU A 579 40.14 -14.72 32.39
N VAL A 580 39.07 -15.27 32.99
CA VAL A 580 39.01 -16.67 33.40
C VAL A 580 39.07 -17.61 32.20
N ALA A 581 38.27 -17.33 31.16
CA ALA A 581 38.26 -18.13 29.95
C ALA A 581 39.62 -18.08 29.24
N ALA A 582 40.20 -16.89 29.07
CA ALA A 582 41.51 -16.71 28.45
C ALA A 582 42.60 -17.49 29.20
N TYR A 583 42.64 -17.37 30.53
CA TYR A 583 43.61 -18.11 31.35
C TYR A 583 43.44 -19.63 31.23
N ARG A 584 42.19 -20.12 31.31
CA ARG A 584 41.90 -21.55 31.24
C ARG A 584 42.20 -22.15 29.87
N ILE A 585 41.90 -21.42 28.81
CA ILE A 585 42.24 -21.81 27.44
C ILE A 585 43.76 -21.85 27.25
N ALA A 586 44.49 -20.82 27.69
CA ALA A 586 45.95 -20.79 27.60
C ALA A 586 46.60 -21.94 28.40
N ALA A 587 46.10 -22.21 29.62
CA ALA A 587 46.60 -23.29 30.46
C ALA A 587 46.34 -24.68 29.84
N GLU A 588 45.16 -24.90 29.26
CA GLU A 588 44.86 -26.16 28.57
C GLU A 588 45.70 -26.30 27.29
N ALA A 589 45.88 -25.23 26.52
CA ALA A 589 46.73 -25.21 25.34
C ALA A 589 48.18 -25.58 25.68
N LEU A 590 48.78 -24.94 26.69
CA LEU A 590 50.14 -25.26 27.15
C LEU A 590 50.24 -26.67 27.74
N ALA A 591 49.19 -27.14 28.43
CA ALA A 591 49.14 -28.52 28.91
C ALA A 591 49.06 -29.53 27.76
N ASN A 592 48.42 -29.18 26.64
CA ASN A 592 48.39 -29.99 25.42
C ASN A 592 49.76 -30.01 24.74
N VAL A 593 50.46 -28.87 24.64
CA VAL A 593 51.84 -28.82 24.13
C VAL A 593 52.73 -29.78 24.91
N ARG A 594 52.68 -29.70 26.25
CA ARG A 594 53.44 -30.59 27.14
C ARG A 594 53.11 -32.08 26.96
N ARG A 595 51.82 -32.41 26.78
CA ARG A 595 51.34 -33.80 26.74
C ARG A 595 51.46 -34.44 25.36
N HIS A 596 51.41 -33.64 24.28
CA HIS A 596 51.14 -34.15 22.94
C HIS A 596 52.10 -33.64 21.86
N ALA A 597 52.74 -32.49 22.01
CA ALA A 597 53.49 -31.88 20.91
C ALA A 597 54.93 -32.38 20.76
N ALA A 598 55.54 -32.94 21.82
CA ALA A 598 56.99 -33.21 21.89
C ALA A 598 57.85 -31.98 21.49
N ALA A 599 57.31 -30.79 21.77
CA ALA A 599 57.88 -29.49 21.44
C ALA A 599 59.05 -29.10 22.35
N THR A 600 60.03 -28.39 21.80
CA THR A 600 61.12 -27.76 22.57
C THR A 600 60.80 -26.30 22.93
N GLY A 601 59.89 -25.68 22.19
CA GLY A 601 59.48 -24.29 22.36
C GLY A 601 57.98 -24.07 22.16
N ALA A 602 57.42 -23.14 22.93
CA ALA A 602 56.07 -22.62 22.71
C ALA A 602 56.03 -21.10 22.87
N GLU A 603 55.19 -20.45 22.08
CA GLU A 603 54.95 -19.01 22.13
C GLU A 603 53.49 -18.73 22.50
N LEU A 604 53.29 -17.85 23.48
CA LEU A 604 51.99 -17.35 23.90
C LEU A 604 51.90 -15.85 23.56
N ARG A 605 51.04 -15.47 22.60
CA ARG A 605 50.77 -14.07 22.26
C ARG A 605 49.43 -13.62 22.83
N VAL A 606 49.41 -12.45 23.47
CA VAL A 606 48.20 -11.81 24.01
C VAL A 606 48.10 -10.40 23.46
N GLU A 607 46.99 -10.08 22.79
CA GLU A 607 46.74 -8.74 22.25
C GLU A 607 45.29 -8.32 22.53
N VAL A 608 45.06 -7.04 22.77
CA VAL A 608 43.70 -6.48 22.83
C VAL A 608 43.61 -5.37 21.79
N ALA A 609 42.68 -5.51 20.85
CA ALA A 609 42.43 -4.51 19.82
C ALA A 609 40.93 -4.42 19.54
N ARG A 610 40.42 -3.18 19.41
CA ARG A 610 39.02 -2.89 19.03
C ARG A 610 37.99 -3.68 19.85
N GLY A 611 38.15 -3.73 21.18
CA GLY A 611 37.20 -4.41 22.07
C GLY A 611 37.22 -5.94 21.99
N THR A 612 38.28 -6.54 21.42
CA THR A 612 38.46 -8.00 21.36
C THR A 612 39.83 -8.38 21.93
N LEU A 613 39.84 -9.35 22.85
CA LEU A 613 41.04 -10.04 23.33
C LEU A 613 41.38 -11.18 22.36
N ARG A 614 42.61 -11.16 21.84
CA ARG A 614 43.20 -12.21 21.01
C ARG A 614 44.28 -12.94 21.80
N LEU A 615 44.18 -14.26 21.81
CA LEU A 615 45.10 -15.16 22.47
C LEU A 615 45.58 -16.19 21.45
N GLU A 616 46.89 -16.27 21.23
CA GLU A 616 47.49 -17.26 20.34
C GLU A 616 48.51 -18.10 21.12
N VAL A 617 48.41 -19.43 21.01
CA VAL A 617 49.40 -20.37 21.55
C VAL A 617 49.94 -21.18 20.40
N SER A 618 51.25 -21.14 20.18
CA SER A 618 51.92 -21.91 19.13
C SER A 618 53.06 -22.75 19.68
N ASP A 619 53.30 -23.92 19.10
CA ASP A 619 54.44 -24.79 19.41
C ASP A 619 55.25 -25.15 18.17
N ASP A 620 56.45 -25.70 18.40
CA ASP A 620 57.39 -26.21 17.38
C ASP A 620 57.36 -27.76 17.28
N GLY A 621 56.28 -28.39 17.75
CA GLY A 621 56.16 -29.84 17.87
C GLY A 621 55.63 -30.55 16.62
N GLY A 622 55.17 -31.79 16.81
CA GLY A 622 54.72 -32.69 15.73
C GLY A 622 53.35 -32.38 15.10
N GLY A 623 52.70 -31.28 15.47
CA GLY A 623 51.38 -30.89 14.95
C GLY A 623 50.21 -31.78 15.40
N ILE A 624 49.02 -31.53 14.84
CA ILE A 624 47.83 -32.36 15.06
C ILE A 624 47.68 -33.25 13.84
N GLY A 625 48.14 -34.51 13.93
CA GLY A 625 48.06 -35.47 12.81
C GLY A 625 46.65 -35.57 12.20
N PRO A 626 46.54 -36.02 10.93
CA PRO A 626 45.29 -35.94 10.16
C PRO A 626 44.21 -36.79 10.81
N SER A 627 43.31 -36.15 11.56
CA SER A 627 42.07 -36.76 12.06
C SER A 627 40.90 -35.91 11.60
N GLY A 628 40.60 -36.03 10.30
CA GLY A 628 39.30 -35.69 9.74
C GLY A 628 38.21 -36.60 10.31
N GLY A 629 37.01 -36.06 10.48
CA GLY A 629 35.91 -36.72 11.16
C GLY A 629 35.44 -38.04 10.54
N GLY A 630 34.76 -38.83 11.39
CA GLY A 630 33.90 -39.94 10.99
C GLY A 630 34.56 -41.32 11.07
N GLY A 631 34.42 -42.01 12.21
CA GLY A 631 34.81 -43.42 12.32
C GLY A 631 34.76 -43.98 13.73
N THR A 632 33.61 -44.55 14.09
CA THR A 632 33.38 -45.38 15.28
C THR A 632 34.19 -46.68 15.18
N ARG A 633 35.05 -46.98 16.18
CA ARG A 633 35.11 -48.31 16.83
C ARG A 633 35.99 -48.31 18.11
N PRO A 634 35.69 -49.18 19.09
CA PRO A 634 36.19 -49.07 20.45
C PRO A 634 37.29 -50.10 20.81
N ASP A 635 37.80 -49.92 22.03
CA ASP A 635 38.43 -50.90 22.94
C ASP A 635 39.97 -50.95 23.06
N GLY A 636 40.43 -50.34 24.16
CA GLY A 636 41.74 -50.53 24.78
C GLY A 636 41.89 -49.59 26.01
N PRO A 637 41.97 -50.10 27.25
CA PRO A 637 42.08 -49.24 28.44
C PRO A 637 43.52 -48.73 28.55
N GLY A 638 43.79 -47.50 28.11
CA GLY A 638 45.10 -46.87 28.37
C GLY A 638 45.52 -45.68 27.51
N SER A 639 44.89 -45.37 26.37
CA SER A 639 45.32 -44.23 25.53
C SER A 639 44.38 -43.03 25.63
N GLY A 640 44.86 -41.94 26.22
CA GLY A 640 44.10 -40.74 26.60
C GLY A 640 43.45 -39.97 25.43
N ARG A 641 42.12 -39.87 25.51
CA ARG A 641 41.20 -38.77 25.13
C ARG A 641 41.85 -37.52 24.46
N THR A 642 42.19 -37.61 23.18
CA THR A 642 42.63 -36.47 22.35
C THR A 642 41.52 -35.46 22.02
N GLY A 643 40.24 -35.73 22.39
CA GLY A 643 39.10 -34.87 22.04
C GLY A 643 38.58 -33.92 23.13
N VAL A 644 38.83 -34.17 24.42
CA VAL A 644 38.12 -33.45 25.51
C VAL A 644 38.72 -32.07 25.79
N GLY A 645 40.05 -31.93 25.72
CA GLY A 645 40.72 -30.64 25.92
C GLY A 645 40.37 -29.63 24.83
N LEU A 646 40.37 -30.05 23.56
CA LEU A 646 40.01 -29.21 22.42
C LEU A 646 38.52 -28.81 22.44
N ALA A 647 37.62 -29.74 22.78
CA ALA A 647 36.20 -29.45 22.93
C ALA A 647 35.94 -28.43 24.06
N SER A 648 36.59 -28.60 25.21
CA SER A 648 36.43 -27.67 26.35
C SER A 648 36.95 -26.26 26.03
N MET A 649 38.05 -26.13 25.27
CA MET A 649 38.53 -24.82 24.83
C MET A 649 37.55 -24.12 23.88
N ARG A 650 36.91 -24.87 22.96
CA ARG A 650 35.90 -24.32 22.04
C ARG A 650 34.61 -23.92 22.75
N GLU A 651 34.12 -24.77 23.65
CA GLU A 651 32.91 -24.53 24.42
C GLU A 651 33.04 -23.26 25.27
N ARG A 652 34.16 -23.10 26.00
CA ARG A 652 34.44 -21.91 26.82
C ARG A 652 34.55 -20.62 26.02
N ALA A 653 35.11 -20.68 24.81
CA ALA A 653 35.14 -19.51 23.93
C ALA A 653 33.74 -19.14 23.43
N LEU A 654 32.95 -20.14 23.02
CA LEU A 654 31.58 -19.95 22.53
C LEU A 654 30.62 -19.44 23.62
N GLU A 655 30.76 -19.91 24.86
CA GLU A 655 29.96 -19.45 26.02
C GLU A 655 30.04 -17.93 26.22
N LEU A 656 31.15 -17.30 25.83
CA LEU A 656 31.38 -15.86 25.93
C LEU A 656 31.19 -15.13 24.60
N GLY A 657 30.61 -15.77 23.58
CA GLY A 657 30.44 -15.18 22.25
C GLY A 657 31.76 -15.01 21.46
N GLY A 658 32.81 -15.72 21.86
CA GLY A 658 34.11 -15.76 21.21
C GLY A 658 34.29 -16.95 20.25
N THR A 659 35.47 -17.05 19.65
CA THR A 659 35.84 -18.17 18.76
C THR A 659 37.17 -18.80 19.16
N CYS A 660 37.33 -20.09 18.91
CA CYS A 660 38.57 -20.82 19.16
C CYS A 660 38.85 -21.76 17.98
N THR A 661 39.91 -21.48 17.22
CA THR A 661 40.41 -22.34 16.15
C THR A 661 41.71 -23.00 16.57
N VAL A 662 41.91 -24.21 16.07
CA VAL A 662 43.12 -24.98 16.29
C VAL A 662 43.57 -25.48 14.93
N GLU A 663 44.75 -25.06 14.52
CA GLU A 663 45.28 -25.21 13.17
C GLU A 663 46.66 -25.85 13.23
N GLU A 664 47.01 -26.65 12.22
CA GLU A 664 48.38 -27.14 12.03
C GLU A 664 49.20 -26.03 11.36
N ARG A 665 50.43 -25.82 11.81
CA ARG A 665 51.32 -24.80 11.24
C ARG A 665 52.01 -25.33 9.98
N PRO A 666 52.19 -24.51 8.93
CA PRO A 666 52.93 -24.90 7.71
C PRO A 666 54.38 -25.33 7.98
N GLU A 667 54.98 -24.82 9.05
CA GLU A 667 56.37 -25.04 9.45
C GLU A 667 56.53 -26.22 10.43
N GLY A 668 55.43 -26.92 10.76
CA GLY A 668 55.35 -27.90 11.85
C GLY A 668 54.82 -27.26 13.15
N GLY A 669 54.10 -28.06 13.96
CA GLY A 669 53.52 -27.64 15.23
C GLY A 669 52.03 -27.28 15.19
N THR A 670 51.47 -26.92 16.34
CA THR A 670 50.06 -26.52 16.48
C THR A 670 49.93 -25.02 16.74
N LEU A 671 48.88 -24.39 16.21
CA LEU A 671 48.45 -23.03 16.54
C LEU A 671 47.03 -23.04 17.08
N VAL A 672 46.86 -22.62 18.34
CA VAL A 672 45.55 -22.35 18.95
C VAL A 672 45.31 -20.84 18.89
N ARG A 673 44.26 -20.41 18.18
CA ARG A 673 43.86 -19.00 18.07
C ARG A 673 42.50 -18.78 18.70
N VAL A 674 42.41 -17.86 19.65
CA VAL A 674 41.17 -17.55 20.37
C VAL A 674 40.87 -16.06 20.33
N THR A 675 39.60 -15.73 20.09
CA THR A 675 39.06 -14.37 20.18
C THR A 675 37.95 -14.32 21.23
N LEU A 676 38.01 -13.36 22.15
CA LEU A 676 37.02 -13.15 23.20
C LEU A 676 36.64 -11.65 23.29
N PRO A 677 35.39 -11.29 23.62
CA PRO A 677 35.02 -9.89 23.81
C PRO A 677 35.70 -9.27 25.04
N ALA A 678 36.17 -8.03 24.90
CA ALA A 678 36.96 -7.29 25.89
C ALA A 678 36.19 -6.15 26.59
N HIS A 679 34.89 -6.00 26.34
CA HIS A 679 34.00 -5.06 27.04
C HIS A 679 32.80 -5.79 27.64
N GLU A 680 32.30 -5.32 28.78
CA GLU A 680 30.97 -5.72 29.24
C GLU A 680 29.96 -5.29 28.17
N GLY A 681 29.02 -6.18 27.84
CA GLY A 681 28.08 -5.97 26.75
C GLY A 681 27.12 -4.81 27.02
N GLU A 682 27.61 -3.59 26.83
CA GLU A 682 26.85 -2.36 26.58
C GLU A 682 27.31 -1.79 25.23
N ASP A 683 26.38 -1.77 24.28
CA ASP A 683 26.31 -0.91 23.10
C ASP A 683 27.57 -0.77 22.20
N ALA A 684 27.63 -1.61 21.16
CA ALA A 684 28.21 -1.21 19.88
C ALA A 684 27.12 -0.50 19.02
N CYS A 685 26.66 0.67 19.47
CA CYS A 685 26.04 1.66 18.59
C CYS A 685 27.18 2.49 17.98
N GLY A 686 27.35 2.40 16.65
CA GLY A 686 28.51 2.95 15.96
C GLY A 686 28.54 4.48 15.84
N PRO A 687 29.67 5.00 15.33
CA PRO A 687 29.60 6.09 14.36
C PRO A 687 30.40 5.77 13.08
N ASP A 688 29.82 6.19 11.96
CA ASP A 688 30.45 6.72 10.73
C ASP A 688 29.85 6.15 9.43
N LEU A 689 28.82 6.85 8.95
CA LEU A 689 28.64 7.13 7.53
C LEU A 689 28.59 8.66 7.37
N ALA A 690 29.75 9.25 7.13
CA ALA A 690 29.89 10.52 6.43
C ALA A 690 30.61 10.22 5.11
N GLY A 691 29.87 10.39 4.02
CA GLY A 691 30.30 10.28 2.62
C GLY A 691 29.17 10.79 1.75
#